data_AF-A0A8H3DJG3-F1
#
_entry.id   AF-A0A8H3DJG3-F1
#
_cell.length_a   1.000
_cell.length_b   1.000
_cell.length_c   1.000
_cell.angle_alpha   90.00
_cell.angle_beta   90.00
_cell.angle_gamma   90.00
#
_symmetry.space_group_name_H-M   'P 1'
#
loop_
_entity.id
_entity.type
_entity.pdbx_description
1 polymer ?
#
loop_
_entity_poly.entity_id
_entity_poly.type
_entity_poly.pdbx_seq_one_letter_code
_entity_poly.pdbx_strand_id
1 'polypeptide(L)'
;MLPQDIQQESQAFISWLSLFKLSRTVTSLADLDDGTVLFEVLSQVDEEYFRSPPRSQSSENWVIRFGQLKRLFRLITQYFVDVLHRQTAELEVPDLQAIAQNHDVVQTLVLCRLTIAISVQGKKNSEVIAGIQKLPQADQRAIMTAIEKVMSRFTELERRAGDATMTDDDHYYQMQLERSRALADKETLEKVYQQVLNEHRALQTNYDDILAEKEELTSSVRDMRRQMDDRRQDKSDGIMRAEIERLRTELQKTEENLGAAEIEAEKQASLVNDLTRRVEELQGKADEAARLKDQVDEYRHAAEKLHKTENVMEKYKKKLEESADLRRTVKGLEEQNATLVDKNAALEEENRKVAAYKPLMESYKTQISDLENKVSQRNKDIEGAKFELSQSQSRLRQVMEERAKDSEALELYQERVRELELAAVPRPRIRTTSTDDAVAAVSEPQTPAVPMTPGDDLDSTTRGLGGELDDALSGTTMTDLKLQIRALKRDLEAARAGGEEQSRILVLESLLEDSQRMKTRYEEDYLAAHREKLVLQAQLEEIRSGKAVGDGPEAAIALRQRLNETIDQLDTLRKEHAELQVKFETQSRDLTIAKSDLNLVNKDQLEILATLRESVNEDKAAMESEMGHLKIQITELKDKNKMQLEQVNTLLMEKVSLQNEGIGQREKMLERERHFGDLRASLGGKELPEEARAKFLALHEETVQLKEQLKTVQEKYQKARAFIKDQDKLFKEQNKSSGGPQATFEEAESHRSQMKIAEEELERYKRLLREAVQRYQQEQTLMLSIIQRHGMNVTRGHLKQPQRAAPSSWLGQQRKNIGQSLGSNIPPDACDPMKQRYCGGTWNSIRENLDYIQHMGFTAIWISPVNKNIEGVTAYGESYHGYWIEDISQLNSHFGTAQDLKTLSAELHARGMYLMVDLVVNNVVSVGTTEPNFSSFFFKDPSQYHPYCPINYKNQSSIEQCWMGDTKVALVDVNTEDEYVVAQYEGWVANFIQEYGIDGLRIDAAKHIRRDFWPGFCGAAGVFCIGEVYGPDIQLGASYQGPLESILNFPLYYGLVQAFGNPKATNMSALVSIISESQRTFGDTGLLGNFLENHDVPRWSGKYQDPQSL
;
A
#
# COMPACT_ATOMS: atom_id res chain seq x y z
N MET A 1 -28.63 69.74 -19.86
CA MET A 1 -29.88 69.02 -19.52
C MET A 1 -29.51 67.56 -19.34
N LEU A 2 -29.80 66.96 -18.19
CA LEU A 2 -29.53 65.54 -17.94
C LEU A 2 -30.47 64.67 -18.81
N PRO A 3 -30.03 63.50 -19.29
CA PRO A 3 -30.88 62.54 -20.01
C PRO A 3 -32.15 62.22 -19.22
N GLN A 4 -33.28 62.07 -19.92
CA GLN A 4 -34.60 61.86 -19.31
C GLN A 4 -34.63 60.61 -18.41
N ASP A 5 -33.86 59.58 -18.78
CA ASP A 5 -33.70 58.34 -18.00
C ASP A 5 -32.98 58.56 -16.66
N ILE A 6 -31.96 59.43 -16.64
CA ILE A 6 -31.21 59.75 -15.41
C ILE A 6 -32.08 60.58 -14.47
N GLN A 7 -32.92 61.47 -15.00
CA GLN A 7 -33.87 62.24 -14.19
C GLN A 7 -34.96 61.36 -13.58
N GLN A 8 -35.46 60.38 -14.33
CA GLN A 8 -36.45 59.42 -13.84
C GLN A 8 -35.86 58.47 -12.78
N GLU A 9 -34.64 57.96 -12.99
CA GLU A 9 -33.93 57.14 -12.01
C GLU A 9 -33.60 57.94 -10.74
N SER A 10 -33.20 59.20 -10.90
CA SER A 10 -32.94 60.13 -9.80
C SER A 10 -34.16 60.35 -8.91
N GLN A 11 -35.32 60.60 -9.51
CA GLN A 11 -36.56 60.82 -8.78
C GLN A 11 -37.01 59.54 -8.05
N ALA A 12 -36.84 58.37 -8.67
CA ALA A 12 -37.17 57.09 -8.06
C ALA A 12 -36.32 56.78 -6.82
N PHE A 13 -35.01 57.08 -6.84
CA PHE A 13 -34.14 56.92 -5.68
C PHE A 13 -34.50 57.88 -4.52
N ILE A 14 -34.92 59.12 -4.82
CA ILE A 14 -35.41 60.06 -3.79
C ILE A 14 -36.71 59.54 -3.15
N SER A 15 -37.65 59.07 -3.97
CA SER A 15 -38.88 58.42 -3.49
C SER A 15 -38.58 57.19 -2.61
N TRP A 16 -37.59 56.37 -2.99
CA TRP A 16 -37.18 55.21 -2.21
C TRP A 16 -36.54 55.57 -0.87
N LEU A 17 -35.63 56.56 -0.85
CA LEU A 17 -34.98 57.02 0.37
C LEU A 17 -35.98 57.58 1.39
N SER A 18 -37.09 58.16 0.93
CA SER A 18 -38.17 58.67 1.80
C SER A 18 -38.88 57.59 2.64
N LEU A 19 -38.68 56.30 2.32
CA LEU A 19 -39.24 55.18 3.07
C LEU A 19 -38.50 54.92 4.40
N PHE A 20 -37.28 55.44 4.55
CA PHE A 20 -36.42 55.21 5.71
C PHE A 20 -36.48 56.39 6.69
N LYS A 21 -36.24 56.13 7.98
CA LYS A 21 -36.15 57.19 9.00
C LYS A 21 -34.76 57.82 8.95
N LEU A 22 -34.60 58.90 8.17
CA LEU A 22 -33.32 59.57 7.93
C LEU A 22 -33.13 60.80 8.81
N SER A 23 -31.89 61.13 9.16
CA SER A 23 -31.57 62.32 9.98
C SER A 23 -31.73 63.64 9.23
N ARG A 24 -31.65 63.62 7.89
CA ARG A 24 -31.87 64.75 6.98
C ARG A 24 -32.85 64.35 5.86
N THR A 25 -33.76 65.25 5.50
CA THR A 25 -34.70 65.03 4.39
C THR A 25 -34.01 65.27 3.05
N VAL A 26 -33.90 64.24 2.22
CA VAL A 26 -33.28 64.32 0.89
C VAL A 26 -34.28 64.92 -0.09
N THR A 27 -33.93 66.07 -0.68
CA THR A 27 -34.75 66.73 -1.72
C THR A 27 -34.07 66.73 -3.08
N SER A 28 -32.74 66.55 -3.10
CA SER A 28 -31.91 66.44 -4.29
C SER A 28 -30.83 65.37 -4.09
N LEU A 29 -30.34 64.75 -5.17
CA LEU A 29 -29.18 63.83 -5.11
C LEU A 29 -27.88 64.52 -4.73
N ALA A 30 -27.81 65.85 -4.82
CA ALA A 30 -26.69 66.62 -4.30
C ALA A 30 -26.59 66.55 -2.77
N ASP A 31 -27.67 66.18 -2.07
CA ASP A 31 -27.70 66.00 -0.61
C ASP A 31 -27.07 64.66 -0.15
N LEU A 32 -26.64 63.80 -1.10
CA LEU A 32 -26.00 62.50 -0.85
C LEU A 32 -24.48 62.52 -1.09
N ASP A 33 -23.92 63.70 -1.35
CA ASP A 33 -22.51 63.93 -1.64
C ASP A 33 -21.56 63.63 -0.47
N ASP A 34 -22.07 63.61 0.76
CA ASP A 34 -21.32 63.27 1.99
C ASP A 34 -21.39 61.76 2.35
N GLY A 35 -22.26 60.99 1.67
CA GLY A 35 -22.47 59.56 1.92
C GLY A 35 -23.09 59.21 3.29
N THR A 36 -23.41 60.19 4.13
CA THR A 36 -23.88 59.95 5.50
C THR A 36 -25.29 59.33 5.48
N VAL A 37 -26.16 59.83 4.61
CA VAL A 37 -27.53 59.32 4.45
C VAL A 37 -27.54 57.87 3.93
N LEU A 38 -26.66 57.53 2.98
CA LEU A 38 -26.55 56.15 2.47
C LEU A 38 -26.01 55.19 3.53
N PHE A 39 -25.11 55.66 4.39
CA PHE A 39 -24.64 54.88 5.55
C PHE A 39 -25.77 54.64 6.56
N GLU A 40 -26.62 55.64 6.83
CA GLU A 40 -27.79 55.49 7.70
C GLU A 40 -28.77 54.44 7.17
N VAL A 41 -29.03 54.43 5.86
CA VAL A 41 -29.86 53.39 5.22
C VAL A 41 -29.26 52.00 5.43
N LEU A 42 -27.96 51.82 5.16
CA LEU A 42 -27.30 50.53 5.34
C LEU A 42 -27.26 50.07 6.81
N SER A 43 -27.15 51.01 7.76
CA SER A 43 -27.24 50.70 9.19
C SER A 43 -28.63 50.22 9.63
N GLN A 44 -29.69 50.65 8.95
CA GLN A 44 -31.05 50.13 9.21
C GLN A 44 -31.25 48.72 8.65
N VAL A 45 -30.59 48.41 7.53
CA VAL A 45 -30.61 47.09 6.88
C VAL A 45 -29.82 46.06 7.70
N ASP A 46 -28.57 46.38 8.07
CA ASP A 46 -27.72 45.53 8.92
C ASP A 46 -26.95 46.38 9.95
N GLU A 47 -27.55 46.48 11.14
CA GLU A 47 -27.04 47.25 12.29
C GLU A 47 -25.74 46.64 12.85
N GLU A 48 -25.54 45.33 12.67
CA GLU A 48 -24.40 44.63 13.22
C GLU A 48 -23.12 44.95 12.45
N TYR A 49 -23.24 45.11 11.12
CA TYR A 49 -22.13 45.36 10.21
C TYR A 49 -21.83 46.86 10.01
N PHE A 50 -22.86 47.69 9.82
CA PHE A 50 -22.68 49.14 9.59
C PHE A 50 -22.83 49.94 10.91
N ARG A 51 -21.87 49.78 11.84
CA ARG A 51 -21.90 50.43 13.16
C ARG A 51 -21.38 51.88 13.14
N SER A 52 -22.18 52.78 13.73
CA SER A 52 -21.90 54.19 14.01
C SER A 52 -21.82 55.12 12.78
N PRO A 53 -22.86 55.92 12.50
CA PRO A 53 -22.79 56.94 11.46
C PRO A 53 -21.75 58.03 11.81
N PRO A 54 -21.07 58.63 10.82
CA PRO A 54 -20.25 59.83 11.03
C PRO A 54 -21.10 60.95 11.66
N ARG A 55 -20.53 61.76 12.56
CA ARG A 55 -21.24 62.94 13.10
C ARG A 55 -21.65 63.85 11.94
N SER A 56 -22.95 64.11 11.83
CA SER A 56 -23.61 65.01 10.88
C SER A 56 -23.08 66.44 11.04
N GLN A 57 -21.94 66.75 10.44
CA GLN A 57 -21.47 68.11 10.20
C GLN A 57 -21.30 68.26 8.69
N SER A 58 -22.15 69.06 8.08
CA SER A 58 -21.98 69.52 6.71
C SER A 58 -20.71 70.36 6.65
N SER A 59 -19.56 69.74 6.44
CA SER A 59 -18.32 70.47 6.25
C SER A 59 -18.23 70.89 4.78
N GLU A 60 -18.09 72.19 4.51
CA GLU A 60 -17.81 72.71 3.16
C GLU A 60 -16.52 72.10 2.55
N ASN A 61 -15.67 71.55 3.40
CA ASN A 61 -14.43 70.90 3.01
C ASN A 61 -14.68 69.56 2.28
N TRP A 62 -14.47 69.55 0.96
CA TRP A 62 -14.61 68.38 0.10
C TRP A 62 -13.69 67.21 0.50
N VAL A 63 -12.57 67.47 1.18
CA VAL A 63 -11.63 66.43 1.65
C VAL A 63 -12.26 65.55 2.73
N ILE A 64 -13.09 66.15 3.60
CA ILE A 64 -13.80 65.41 4.65
C ILE A 64 -14.92 64.56 4.04
N ARG A 65 -15.69 65.11 3.09
CA ARG A 65 -16.69 64.38 2.31
C ARG A 65 -16.08 63.19 1.55
N PHE A 66 -14.95 63.41 0.89
CA PHE A 66 -14.19 62.35 0.21
C PHE A 66 -13.74 61.24 1.19
N GLY A 67 -13.26 61.61 2.37
CA GLY A 67 -12.89 60.65 3.41
C GLY A 67 -14.07 59.80 3.90
N GLN A 68 -15.25 60.39 4.04
CA GLN A 68 -16.48 59.70 4.43
C GLN A 68 -16.98 58.76 3.31
N LEU A 69 -17.00 59.22 2.06
CA LEU A 69 -17.33 58.40 0.90
C LEU A 69 -16.38 57.21 0.71
N LYS A 70 -15.07 57.42 0.89
CA LYS A 70 -14.06 56.35 0.78
C LYS A 70 -14.28 55.27 1.85
N ARG A 71 -14.67 55.68 3.06
CA ARG A 71 -15.02 54.74 4.14
C ARG A 71 -16.30 53.97 3.81
N LEU A 72 -17.35 54.67 3.35
CA LEU A 72 -18.62 54.05 2.97
C LEU A 72 -18.43 53.03 1.83
N PHE A 73 -17.74 53.41 0.76
CA PHE A 73 -17.50 52.52 -0.39
C PHE A 73 -16.69 51.29 0.02
N ARG A 74 -15.66 51.44 0.86
CA ARG A 74 -14.89 50.31 1.38
C ARG A 74 -15.77 49.32 2.15
N LEU A 75 -16.67 49.82 2.99
CA LEU A 75 -17.60 48.96 3.74
C LEU A 75 -18.62 48.27 2.85
N ILE A 76 -19.12 48.96 1.82
CA ILE A 76 -20.00 48.38 0.78
C ILE A 76 -19.28 47.24 0.06
N THR A 77 -18.06 47.47 -0.46
CA THR A 77 -17.27 46.46 -1.17
C THR A 77 -16.96 45.27 -0.27
N GLN A 78 -16.63 45.51 0.99
CA GLN A 78 -16.36 44.44 1.95
C GLN A 78 -17.62 43.62 2.28
N TYR A 79 -18.79 44.25 2.38
CA TYR A 79 -20.05 43.55 2.59
C TYR A 79 -20.40 42.60 1.43
N PHE A 80 -20.08 42.98 0.19
CA PHE A 80 -20.26 42.10 -0.98
C PHE A 80 -19.40 40.83 -0.90
N VAL A 81 -18.19 40.92 -0.34
CA VAL A 81 -17.28 39.77 -0.19
C VAL A 81 -17.66 38.92 1.03
N ASP A 82 -17.80 39.57 2.18
CA ASP A 82 -17.86 38.88 3.47
C ASP A 82 -19.25 38.31 3.74
N VAL A 83 -20.31 39.01 3.29
CA VAL A 83 -21.70 38.63 3.59
C VAL A 83 -22.43 38.09 2.37
N LEU A 84 -22.24 38.70 1.20
CA LEU A 84 -22.91 38.25 -0.03
C LEU A 84 -22.09 37.22 -0.84
N HIS A 85 -20.82 36.99 -0.46
CA HIS A 85 -19.89 36.04 -1.10
C HIS A 85 -19.73 36.25 -2.62
N ARG A 86 -19.74 37.51 -3.09
CA ARG A 86 -19.55 37.86 -4.50
C ARG A 86 -18.21 38.54 -4.76
N GLN A 87 -17.61 38.30 -5.93
CA GLN A 87 -16.33 38.87 -6.33
C GLN A 87 -16.43 40.39 -6.60
N THR A 88 -15.43 41.16 -6.18
CA THR A 88 -15.44 42.64 -6.25
C THR A 88 -14.97 43.22 -7.56
N ALA A 89 -14.40 42.41 -8.46
CA ALA A 89 -13.81 42.85 -9.72
C ALA A 89 -14.84 43.40 -10.72
N GLU A 90 -16.12 43.11 -10.53
CA GLU A 90 -17.21 43.45 -11.46
C GLU A 90 -18.14 44.56 -10.96
N LEU A 91 -17.91 45.03 -9.72
CA LEU A 91 -18.62 46.16 -9.14
C LEU A 91 -18.18 47.46 -9.84
N GLU A 92 -19.15 48.27 -10.25
CA GLU A 92 -18.89 49.59 -10.81
C GLU A 92 -18.22 50.47 -9.73
N VAL A 93 -17.00 50.94 -9.99
CA VAL A 93 -16.26 51.79 -9.05
C VAL A 93 -16.63 53.25 -9.29
N PRO A 94 -17.38 53.90 -8.37
CA PRO A 94 -17.74 55.30 -8.53
C PRO A 94 -16.52 56.20 -8.33
N ASP A 95 -16.42 57.26 -9.11
CA ASP A 95 -15.42 58.31 -8.89
C ASP A 95 -15.82 59.16 -7.66
N LEU A 96 -15.31 58.75 -6.50
CA LEU A 96 -15.60 59.40 -5.22
C LEU A 96 -15.09 60.85 -5.15
N GLN A 97 -14.08 61.20 -5.96
CA GLN A 97 -13.55 62.56 -5.99
C GLN A 97 -14.50 63.48 -6.77
N ALA A 98 -15.05 63.01 -7.88
CA ALA A 98 -16.07 63.73 -8.64
C ALA A 98 -17.36 63.95 -7.83
N ILE A 99 -17.76 62.99 -6.99
CA ILE A 99 -18.89 63.14 -6.07
C ILE A 99 -18.60 64.23 -5.01
N ALA A 100 -17.43 64.15 -4.36
CA ALA A 100 -17.08 65.06 -3.26
C ALA A 100 -16.78 66.50 -3.70
N GLN A 101 -16.20 66.70 -4.90
CA GLN A 101 -15.80 68.02 -5.40
C GLN A 101 -16.85 68.66 -6.30
N ASN A 102 -17.45 67.89 -7.21
CA ASN A 102 -18.28 68.41 -8.30
C ASN A 102 -19.77 68.06 -8.16
N HIS A 103 -20.16 67.38 -7.08
CA HIS A 103 -21.54 66.91 -6.84
C HIS A 103 -22.12 66.13 -8.04
N ASP A 104 -21.29 65.27 -8.65
CA ASP A 104 -21.67 64.56 -9.87
C ASP A 104 -22.82 63.56 -9.61
N VAL A 105 -23.96 63.85 -10.24
CA VAL A 105 -25.20 63.07 -10.11
C VAL A 105 -25.03 61.66 -10.68
N VAL A 106 -24.24 61.47 -11.74
CA VAL A 106 -24.07 60.16 -12.40
C VAL A 106 -23.31 59.21 -11.49
N GLN A 107 -22.22 59.69 -10.88
CA GLN A 107 -21.39 58.90 -9.96
C GLN A 107 -22.11 58.64 -8.63
N THR A 108 -22.93 59.60 -8.18
CA THR A 108 -23.77 59.41 -6.98
C THR A 108 -24.82 58.32 -7.19
N LEU A 109 -25.40 58.21 -8.39
CA LEU A 109 -26.35 57.13 -8.73
C LEU A 109 -25.70 55.75 -8.72
N VAL A 110 -24.42 55.62 -9.09
CA VAL A 110 -23.68 54.35 -8.99
C VAL A 110 -23.63 53.88 -7.53
N LEU A 111 -23.35 54.79 -6.60
CA LEU A 111 -23.33 54.47 -5.17
C LEU A 111 -24.73 54.10 -4.63
N CYS A 112 -25.77 54.77 -5.12
CA CYS A 112 -27.17 54.42 -4.80
C CYS A 112 -27.56 53.02 -5.31
N ARG A 113 -27.14 52.64 -6.52
CA ARG A 113 -27.37 51.30 -7.11
C ARG A 113 -26.73 50.19 -6.27
N LEU A 114 -25.51 50.39 -5.82
CA LEU A 114 -24.83 49.44 -4.94
C LEU A 114 -25.52 49.33 -3.57
N THR A 115 -25.98 50.46 -3.03
CA THR A 115 -26.68 50.53 -1.74
C THR A 115 -28.03 49.81 -1.78
N ILE A 116 -28.82 50.00 -2.86
CA ILE A 116 -30.12 49.32 -3.00
C ILE A 116 -29.94 47.82 -3.27
N ALA A 117 -28.90 47.41 -4.00
CA ALA A 117 -28.59 46.00 -4.23
C ALA A 117 -28.27 45.28 -2.90
N ILE A 118 -27.50 45.91 -2.00
CA ILE A 118 -27.27 45.40 -0.64
C ILE A 118 -28.58 45.38 0.15
N SER A 119 -29.39 46.43 0.05
CA SER A 119 -30.64 46.55 0.83
C SER A 119 -31.67 45.47 0.46
N VAL A 120 -31.69 45.00 -0.79
CA VAL A 120 -32.56 43.93 -1.28
C VAL A 120 -32.02 42.53 -0.98
N GLN A 121 -30.69 42.38 -0.82
CA GLN A 121 -30.05 41.09 -0.51
C GLN A 121 -29.74 40.91 0.99
N GLY A 122 -29.91 41.96 1.80
CA GLY A 122 -29.64 41.94 3.23
C GLY A 122 -30.68 41.16 4.04
N LYS A 123 -30.38 40.95 5.33
CA LYS A 123 -31.20 40.14 6.26
C LYS A 123 -32.64 40.64 6.43
N LYS A 124 -32.91 41.94 6.21
CA LYS A 124 -34.24 42.57 6.32
C LYS A 124 -34.91 42.84 4.96
N ASN A 125 -34.57 42.07 3.93
CA ASN A 125 -35.05 42.28 2.56
C ASN A 125 -36.59 42.32 2.42
N SER A 126 -37.34 41.55 3.21
CA SER A 126 -38.81 41.50 3.14
C SER A 126 -39.47 42.85 3.45
N GLU A 127 -38.92 43.63 4.38
CA GLU A 127 -39.43 44.95 4.75
C GLU A 127 -39.09 46.00 3.68
N VAL A 128 -37.87 45.92 3.13
CA VAL A 128 -37.40 46.81 2.06
C VAL A 128 -38.19 46.59 0.77
N ILE A 129 -38.45 45.32 0.39
CA ILE A 129 -39.24 44.97 -0.79
C ILE A 129 -40.71 45.39 -0.61
N ALA A 130 -41.30 45.18 0.56
CA ALA A 130 -42.66 45.65 0.86
C ALA A 130 -42.77 47.18 0.85
N GLY A 131 -41.70 47.90 1.21
CA GLY A 131 -41.59 49.35 1.05
C GLY A 131 -41.55 49.79 -0.41
N ILE A 132 -40.72 49.15 -1.24
CA ILE A 132 -40.62 49.42 -2.68
C ILE A 132 -41.98 49.21 -3.37
N GLN A 133 -42.75 48.19 -2.99
CA GLN A 133 -44.08 47.91 -3.54
C GLN A 133 -45.15 48.97 -3.24
N LYS A 134 -44.91 49.89 -2.30
CA LYS A 134 -45.82 51.01 -1.98
C LYS A 134 -45.54 52.27 -2.81
N LEU A 135 -44.44 52.30 -3.56
CA LEU A 135 -44.06 53.43 -4.42
C LEU A 135 -44.92 53.50 -5.70
N PRO A 136 -44.98 54.64 -6.39
CA PRO A 136 -45.64 54.75 -7.70
C PRO A 136 -45.06 53.77 -8.73
N GLN A 137 -45.89 53.25 -9.64
CA GLN A 137 -45.49 52.19 -10.59
C GLN A 137 -44.33 52.61 -11.51
N ALA A 138 -44.17 53.91 -11.80
CA ALA A 138 -43.04 54.44 -12.56
C ALA A 138 -41.71 54.34 -11.79
N ASP A 139 -41.73 54.65 -10.49
CA ASP A 139 -40.56 54.61 -9.60
C ASP A 139 -40.16 53.16 -9.31
N GLN A 140 -41.14 52.26 -9.13
CA GLN A 140 -40.90 50.83 -8.98
C GLN A 140 -40.15 50.22 -10.16
N ARG A 141 -40.54 50.58 -11.40
CA ARG A 141 -39.88 50.09 -12.62
C ARG A 141 -38.44 50.58 -12.70
N ALA A 142 -38.19 51.85 -12.38
CA ALA A 142 -36.85 52.44 -12.39
C ALA A 142 -35.92 51.77 -11.36
N ILE A 143 -36.41 51.53 -10.14
CA ILE A 143 -35.68 50.81 -9.09
C ILE A 143 -35.41 49.36 -9.47
N MET A 144 -36.39 48.66 -10.04
CA MET A 144 -36.18 47.28 -10.52
C MET A 144 -35.11 47.21 -11.61
N THR A 145 -35.12 48.17 -12.54
CA THR A 145 -34.11 48.25 -13.60
C THR A 145 -32.72 48.52 -13.01
N ALA A 146 -32.62 49.35 -11.97
CA ALA A 146 -31.37 49.65 -11.27
C ALA A 146 -30.81 48.43 -10.53
N ILE A 147 -31.67 47.62 -9.90
CA ILE A 147 -31.29 46.35 -9.26
C ILE A 147 -30.84 45.34 -10.32
N GLU A 148 -31.61 45.18 -11.39
CA GLU A 148 -31.28 44.26 -12.50
C GLU A 148 -29.95 44.59 -13.15
N LYS A 149 -29.60 45.88 -13.33
CA LYS A 149 -28.29 46.31 -13.86
C LYS A 149 -27.10 45.86 -13.02
N VAL A 150 -27.26 45.81 -11.70
CA VAL A 150 -26.20 45.31 -10.79
C VAL A 150 -26.21 43.78 -10.74
N MET A 151 -27.39 43.16 -10.82
CA MET A 151 -27.53 41.71 -10.71
C MET A 151 -27.19 40.94 -11.98
N SER A 152 -27.52 41.46 -13.16
CA SER A 152 -27.29 40.78 -14.44
C SER A 152 -25.81 40.51 -14.73
N ARG A 153 -24.92 41.39 -14.26
CA ARG A 153 -23.46 41.20 -14.37
C ARG A 153 -22.97 39.92 -13.69
N PHE A 154 -23.60 39.54 -12.57
CA PHE A 154 -23.25 38.30 -11.88
C PHE A 154 -23.91 37.06 -12.50
N THR A 155 -25.10 37.19 -13.10
CA THR A 155 -25.85 36.05 -13.69
C THR A 155 -25.25 35.57 -15.02
N GLU A 156 -24.56 36.44 -15.77
CA GLU A 156 -23.96 36.12 -17.08
C GLU A 156 -22.78 35.13 -16.99
N LEU A 157 -22.16 35.00 -15.80
CA LEU A 157 -21.06 34.10 -15.51
C LEU A 157 -21.49 32.73 -14.96
N GLU A 158 -22.55 32.65 -14.15
CA GLU A 158 -23.14 31.36 -13.76
C GLU A 158 -23.59 30.57 -15.00
N ARG A 159 -24.00 31.28 -16.06
CA ARG A 159 -24.37 30.69 -17.35
C ARG A 159 -23.17 30.28 -18.21
N ARG A 160 -22.00 30.92 -18.05
CA ARG A 160 -20.74 30.53 -18.72
C ARG A 160 -20.01 29.39 -18.01
N ALA A 161 -20.16 29.27 -16.69
CA ALA A 161 -19.60 28.16 -15.91
C ALA A 161 -20.42 26.86 -16.05
N GLY A 162 -21.70 26.96 -16.43
CA GLY A 162 -22.60 25.82 -16.53
C GLY A 162 -22.68 25.15 -17.91
N ASP A 163 -22.10 25.72 -18.97
CA ASP A 163 -22.34 25.25 -20.35
C ASP A 163 -21.08 25.35 -21.23
N ALA A 164 -20.06 24.58 -20.88
CA ALA A 164 -18.89 24.38 -21.74
C ALA A 164 -18.24 23.03 -21.44
N THR A 165 -18.73 21.97 -22.07
CA THR A 165 -17.95 20.74 -22.27
C THR A 165 -16.77 21.08 -23.19
N MET A 166 -15.62 21.42 -22.60
CA MET A 166 -14.40 21.76 -23.33
C MET A 166 -13.41 20.59 -23.29
N THR A 167 -12.88 20.28 -24.46
CA THR A 167 -11.88 19.23 -24.71
C THR A 167 -10.47 19.69 -24.29
N ASP A 168 -9.63 18.73 -23.87
CA ASP A 168 -8.30 18.93 -23.25
C ASP A 168 -7.34 19.89 -24.00
N ASP A 169 -7.48 20.04 -25.32
CA ASP A 169 -6.59 20.87 -26.13
C ASP A 169 -6.78 22.38 -25.92
N ASP A 170 -8.00 22.84 -25.58
CA ASP A 170 -8.26 24.28 -25.36
C ASP A 170 -7.69 24.77 -24.02
N HIS A 171 -7.60 23.89 -23.03
CA HIS A 171 -7.02 24.17 -21.71
C HIS A 171 -5.51 24.46 -21.79
N TYR A 172 -4.81 23.81 -22.70
CA TYR A 172 -3.37 23.95 -22.88
C TYR A 172 -2.99 25.33 -23.44
N TYR A 173 -3.71 25.81 -24.46
CA TYR A 173 -3.45 27.12 -25.07
C TYR A 173 -3.77 28.29 -24.12
N GLN A 174 -4.79 28.15 -23.27
CA GLN A 174 -5.18 29.17 -22.31
C GLN A 174 -4.14 29.32 -21.19
N MET A 175 -3.66 28.19 -20.65
CA MET A 175 -2.56 28.20 -19.67
C MET A 175 -1.26 28.75 -20.25
N GLN A 176 -0.98 28.49 -21.52
CA GLN A 176 0.23 28.99 -22.17
C GLN A 176 0.19 30.51 -22.39
N LEU A 177 -0.98 31.06 -22.71
CA LEU A 177 -1.19 32.50 -22.83
C LEU A 177 -1.07 33.20 -21.46
N GLU A 178 -1.67 32.65 -20.41
CA GLU A 178 -1.56 33.19 -19.04
C GLU A 178 -0.13 33.13 -18.52
N ARG A 179 0.59 32.03 -18.80
CA ARG A 179 2.01 31.91 -18.45
C ARG A 179 2.87 32.98 -19.12
N SER A 180 2.60 33.30 -20.39
CA SER A 180 3.33 34.36 -21.10
C SER A 180 3.07 35.76 -20.52
N ARG A 181 1.84 36.05 -20.08
CA ARG A 181 1.51 37.31 -19.41
C ARG A 181 2.17 37.41 -18.05
N ALA A 182 2.11 36.35 -17.25
CA ALA A 182 2.74 36.31 -15.94
C ALA A 182 4.27 36.49 -16.01
N LEU A 183 4.91 36.01 -17.07
CA LEU A 183 6.34 36.22 -17.29
C LEU A 183 6.69 37.67 -17.67
N ALA A 184 5.85 38.34 -18.45
CA ALA A 184 6.03 39.76 -18.77
C ALA A 184 5.85 40.65 -17.53
N ASP A 185 4.85 40.35 -16.69
CA ASP A 185 4.61 41.06 -15.44
C ASP A 185 5.77 40.87 -14.45
N LYS A 186 6.34 39.66 -14.39
CA LYS A 186 7.55 39.38 -13.59
C LYS A 186 8.74 40.25 -14.03
N GLU A 187 8.98 40.37 -15.34
CA GLU A 187 10.11 41.15 -15.86
C GLU A 187 9.97 42.65 -15.56
N THR A 188 8.74 43.18 -15.63
CA THR A 188 8.49 44.58 -15.25
C THR A 188 8.68 44.82 -13.75
N LEU A 189 8.26 43.88 -12.92
CA LEU A 189 8.41 43.96 -11.47
C LEU A 189 9.88 43.90 -11.03
N GLU A 190 10.70 43.06 -11.69
CA GLU A 190 12.14 42.97 -11.45
C GLU A 190 12.87 44.29 -11.78
N LYS A 191 12.47 44.97 -12.86
CA LYS A 191 13.03 46.29 -13.23
C LYS A 191 12.67 47.37 -12.20
N VAL A 192 11.42 47.38 -11.72
CA VAL A 192 10.98 48.32 -10.67
C VAL A 192 11.72 48.04 -9.36
N TYR A 193 11.90 46.77 -9.00
CA TYR A 193 12.67 46.37 -7.82
C TYR A 193 14.13 46.86 -7.89
N GLN A 194 14.80 46.69 -9.04
CA GLN A 194 16.16 47.18 -9.25
C GLN A 194 16.26 48.71 -9.17
N GLN A 195 15.24 49.43 -9.64
CA GLN A 195 15.20 50.89 -9.52
C GLN A 195 15.13 51.34 -8.05
N VAL A 196 14.22 50.74 -7.27
CA VAL A 196 14.07 51.04 -5.83
C VAL A 196 15.35 50.73 -5.04
N LEU A 197 16.05 49.65 -5.42
CA LEU A 197 17.29 49.26 -4.77
C LEU A 197 18.44 50.24 -5.05
N ASN A 198 18.47 50.83 -6.25
CA ASN A 198 19.43 51.89 -6.59
C ASN A 198 19.11 53.20 -5.87
N GLU A 199 17.83 53.56 -5.74
CA GLU A 199 17.39 54.74 -4.97
C GLU A 199 17.74 54.59 -3.49
N HIS A 200 17.55 53.40 -2.91
CA HIS A 200 17.95 53.12 -1.53
C HIS A 200 19.45 53.28 -1.30
N ARG A 201 20.28 52.75 -2.23
CA ARG A 201 21.74 52.91 -2.17
C ARG A 201 22.18 54.37 -2.26
N ALA A 202 21.56 55.16 -3.15
CA ALA A 202 21.85 56.59 -3.26
C ALA A 202 21.49 57.36 -1.99
N LEU A 203 20.36 57.01 -1.36
CA LEU A 203 19.92 57.62 -0.10
C LEU A 203 20.85 57.26 1.07
N GLN A 204 21.37 56.04 1.08
CA GLN A 204 22.32 55.56 2.09
C GLN A 204 23.66 56.29 1.99
N THR A 205 24.19 56.50 0.77
CA THR A 205 25.41 57.30 0.57
C THR A 205 25.23 58.74 1.07
N ASN A 206 24.09 59.38 0.74
CA ASN A 206 23.80 60.74 1.21
C ASN A 206 23.69 60.83 2.74
N TYR A 207 23.22 59.77 3.40
CA TYR A 207 23.14 59.70 4.86
C TYR A 207 24.53 59.61 5.49
N ASP A 208 25.42 58.81 4.92
CA ASP A 208 26.80 58.67 5.39
C ASP A 208 27.60 59.97 5.22
N ASP A 209 27.37 60.71 4.12
CA ASP A 209 27.99 62.03 3.90
C ASP A 209 27.55 63.07 4.95
N ILE A 210 26.25 63.10 5.30
CA ILE A 210 25.72 64.01 6.33
C ILE A 210 26.27 63.65 7.73
N LEU A 211 26.49 62.36 8.01
CA LEU A 211 27.11 61.92 9.26
C LEU A 211 28.56 62.40 9.38
N ALA A 212 29.33 62.35 8.29
CA ALA A 212 30.70 62.85 8.27
C ALA A 212 30.76 64.37 8.53
N GLU A 213 29.88 65.15 7.90
CA GLU A 213 29.80 66.60 8.08
C GLU A 213 29.42 66.98 9.53
N LYS A 214 28.53 66.20 10.15
CA LYS A 214 28.15 66.37 11.57
C LYS A 214 29.34 66.12 12.50
N GLU A 215 30.15 65.10 12.25
CA GLU A 215 31.33 64.81 13.08
C GLU A 215 32.39 65.92 12.97
N GLU A 216 32.61 66.45 11.76
CA GLU A 216 33.53 67.56 11.52
C GLU A 216 33.10 68.83 12.27
N LEU A 217 31.82 69.22 12.17
CA LEU A 217 31.26 70.37 12.90
C LEU A 217 31.33 70.18 14.42
N THR A 218 31.10 68.96 14.92
CA THR A 218 31.17 68.65 16.34
C THR A 218 32.60 68.75 16.88
N SER A 219 33.59 68.41 16.06
CA SER A 219 35.01 68.57 16.41
C SER A 219 35.43 70.04 16.48
N SER A 220 34.98 70.86 15.52
CA SER A 220 35.24 72.30 15.46
C SER A 220 34.68 73.05 16.69
N VAL A 221 33.49 72.65 17.18
CA VAL A 221 32.91 73.21 18.40
C VAL A 221 33.71 72.86 19.66
N ARG A 222 34.35 71.69 19.73
CA ARG A 222 35.22 71.32 20.86
C ARG A 222 36.52 72.12 20.87
N ASP A 223 37.09 72.40 19.70
CA ASP A 223 38.32 73.18 19.59
C ASP A 223 38.07 74.67 19.90
N MET A 224 36.94 75.23 19.47
CA MET A 224 36.54 76.57 19.91
C MET A 224 36.28 76.65 21.42
N ARG A 225 35.70 75.61 22.04
CA ARG A 225 35.53 75.57 23.50
C ARG A 225 36.86 75.53 24.24
N ARG A 226 37.87 74.82 23.72
CA ARG A 226 39.22 74.79 24.30
C ARG A 226 39.93 76.15 24.20
N GLN A 227 39.74 76.90 23.11
CA GLN A 227 40.31 78.24 22.96
C GLN A 227 39.66 79.30 23.87
N MET A 228 38.40 79.07 24.27
CA MET A 228 37.67 79.95 25.18
C MET A 228 38.07 79.76 26.65
N ASP A 229 38.52 78.56 27.03
CA ASP A 229 38.99 78.28 28.39
C ASP A 229 40.39 78.87 28.68
N ASP A 230 41.22 79.10 27.65
CA ASP A 230 42.57 79.69 27.78
C ASP A 230 42.60 81.22 27.90
N ARG A 231 41.48 81.93 27.68
CA ARG A 231 41.42 83.41 27.67
C ARG A 231 40.89 84.04 28.96
N ARG A 232 40.91 83.34 30.09
CA ARG A 232 40.53 83.89 31.41
C ARG A 232 41.74 84.19 32.29
N GLN A 233 42.61 85.10 31.86
CA GLN A 233 43.53 85.76 32.80
C GLN A 233 43.92 87.19 32.35
N ASP A 234 43.81 88.11 33.32
CA ASP A 234 44.30 89.48 33.42
C ASP A 234 43.51 90.70 32.89
N LYS A 235 43.51 91.71 33.79
CA LYS A 235 42.69 92.94 33.90
C LYS A 235 43.12 94.07 32.95
N SER A 236 42.20 94.98 32.59
CA SER A 236 42.18 96.36 33.13
C SER A 236 40.93 97.18 32.73
N ASP A 237 40.34 97.81 33.75
CA ASP A 237 38.96 98.34 33.87
C ASP A 237 38.64 99.71 33.22
N GLY A 238 39.48 100.24 32.33
CA GLY A 238 39.22 101.56 31.72
C GLY A 238 38.35 101.51 30.45
N ILE A 239 38.58 100.48 29.62
CA ILE A 239 37.95 100.31 28.31
C ILE A 239 36.62 99.54 28.44
N MET A 240 36.45 98.79 29.54
CA MET A 240 35.28 97.97 29.77
C MET A 240 33.98 98.76 29.87
N ARG A 241 33.94 100.02 30.31
CA ARG A 241 32.64 100.74 30.42
C ARG A 241 32.06 101.16 29.08
N ALA A 242 32.90 101.54 28.12
CA ALA A 242 32.47 101.87 26.76
C ALA A 242 32.15 100.59 25.97
N GLU A 243 32.95 99.54 26.19
CA GLU A 243 32.71 98.23 25.60
C GLU A 243 31.48 97.55 26.23
N ILE A 244 31.15 97.78 27.51
CA ILE A 244 29.93 97.24 28.17
C ILE A 244 28.66 97.80 27.53
N GLU A 245 28.61 99.09 27.18
CA GLU A 245 27.41 99.66 26.53
C GLU A 245 27.27 99.21 25.07
N ARG A 246 28.39 99.05 24.36
CA ARG A 246 28.39 98.44 23.03
C ARG A 246 28.03 96.95 23.09
N LEU A 247 28.58 96.22 24.04
CA LEU A 247 28.28 94.81 24.27
C LEU A 247 26.86 94.61 24.79
N ARG A 248 26.24 95.57 25.50
CA ARG A 248 24.83 95.50 25.89
C ARG A 248 23.90 95.62 24.68
N THR A 249 24.22 96.52 23.74
CA THR A 249 23.44 96.68 22.51
C THR A 249 23.67 95.53 21.52
N GLU A 250 24.90 95.01 21.42
CA GLU A 250 25.18 93.77 20.69
C GLU A 250 24.54 92.56 21.37
N LEU A 251 24.56 92.47 22.71
CA LEU A 251 23.93 91.41 23.49
C LEU A 251 22.41 91.40 23.25
N GLN A 252 21.75 92.54 23.35
CA GLN A 252 20.32 92.65 23.08
C GLN A 252 19.96 92.21 21.65
N LYS A 253 20.77 92.61 20.66
CA LYS A 253 20.56 92.19 19.26
C LYS A 253 20.82 90.69 19.06
N THR A 254 21.80 90.12 19.75
CA THR A 254 22.05 88.68 19.73
C THR A 254 21.00 87.89 20.50
N GLU A 255 20.42 88.45 21.56
CA GLU A 255 19.31 87.85 22.31
C GLU A 255 18.02 87.84 21.48
N GLU A 256 17.73 88.91 20.73
CA GLU A 256 16.61 88.94 19.79
C GLU A 256 16.79 87.94 18.63
N ASN A 257 18.01 87.84 18.08
CA ASN A 257 18.34 86.84 17.07
C ASN A 257 18.32 85.40 17.63
N LEU A 258 18.76 85.22 18.87
CA LEU A 258 18.70 83.93 19.57
C LEU A 258 17.24 83.52 19.78
N GLY A 259 16.37 84.43 20.24
CA GLY A 259 14.94 84.16 20.36
C GLY A 259 14.28 83.80 19.03
N ALA A 260 14.66 84.46 17.93
CA ALA A 260 14.18 84.10 16.59
C ALA A 260 14.67 82.72 16.13
N ALA A 261 15.94 82.38 16.42
CA ALA A 261 16.52 81.08 16.12
C ALA A 261 15.95 79.96 17.00
N GLU A 262 15.63 80.24 18.27
CA GLU A 262 14.99 79.31 19.20
C GLU A 262 13.56 78.99 18.76
N ILE A 263 12.78 80.00 18.33
CA ILE A 263 11.44 79.79 17.77
C ILE A 263 11.50 78.94 16.49
N GLU A 264 12.50 79.16 15.62
CA GLU A 264 12.66 78.37 14.40
C GLU A 264 13.15 76.94 14.70
N ALA A 265 14.02 76.77 15.68
CA ALA A 265 14.44 75.46 16.18
C ALA A 265 13.28 74.70 16.81
N GLU A 266 12.37 75.38 17.51
CA GLU A 266 11.17 74.77 18.11
C GLU A 266 10.16 74.33 17.03
N LYS A 267 10.00 75.12 15.95
CA LYS A 267 9.22 74.70 14.77
C LYS A 267 9.84 73.50 14.07
N GLN A 268 11.15 73.52 13.83
CA GLN A 268 11.88 72.39 13.23
C GLN A 268 11.75 71.14 14.11
N ALA A 269 11.85 71.26 15.43
CA ALA A 269 11.64 70.16 16.37
C ALA A 269 10.22 69.60 16.31
N SER A 270 9.19 70.47 16.18
CA SER A 270 7.81 70.01 16.00
C SER A 270 7.62 69.23 14.68
N LEU A 271 8.25 69.71 13.59
CA LEU A 271 8.19 69.05 12.29
C LEU A 271 8.91 67.70 12.30
N VAL A 272 10.07 67.62 12.96
CA VAL A 272 10.81 66.37 13.16
C VAL A 272 9.97 65.38 13.97
N ASN A 273 9.27 65.83 15.01
CA ASN A 273 8.37 64.95 15.78
C ASN A 273 7.20 64.45 14.94
N ASP A 274 6.58 65.30 14.12
CA ASP A 274 5.49 64.91 13.22
C ASP A 274 5.96 63.94 12.13
N LEU A 275 7.16 64.16 11.57
CA LEU A 275 7.77 63.24 10.60
C LEU A 275 8.17 61.91 11.25
N THR A 276 8.72 61.93 12.46
CA THR A 276 9.07 60.71 13.22
C THR A 276 7.83 59.88 13.49
N ARG A 277 6.73 60.50 13.92
CA ARG A 277 5.45 59.81 14.12
C ARG A 277 4.90 59.22 12.81
N ARG A 278 5.05 59.91 11.68
CA ARG A 278 4.67 59.37 10.36
C ARG A 278 5.55 58.20 9.94
N VAL A 279 6.84 58.24 10.24
CA VAL A 279 7.75 57.12 9.99
C VAL A 279 7.34 55.92 10.83
N GLU A 280 7.03 56.10 12.13
CA GLU A 280 6.53 55.01 12.99
C GLU A 280 5.21 54.42 12.49
N GLU A 281 4.27 55.26 12.03
CA GLU A 281 3.01 54.81 11.43
C GLU A 281 3.22 54.05 10.11
N LEU A 282 4.19 54.45 9.28
CA LEU A 282 4.56 53.76 8.05
C LEU A 282 5.34 52.47 8.33
N GLN A 283 6.18 52.46 9.36
CA GLN A 283 6.90 51.28 9.84
C GLN A 283 5.89 50.22 10.29
N GLY A 284 4.88 50.60 11.08
CA GLY A 284 3.82 49.69 11.50
C GLY A 284 3.04 49.07 10.33
N LYS A 285 2.82 49.84 9.25
CA LYS A 285 2.21 49.32 8.01
C LYS A 285 3.14 48.43 7.20
N ALA A 286 4.44 48.72 7.19
CA ALA A 286 5.43 47.86 6.57
C ALA A 286 5.55 46.52 7.30
N ASP A 287 5.50 46.53 8.63
CA ASP A 287 5.48 45.33 9.47
C ASP A 287 4.19 44.52 9.28
N GLU A 288 3.04 45.19 9.12
CA GLU A 288 1.76 44.53 8.80
C GLU A 288 1.77 43.92 7.39
N ALA A 289 2.36 44.62 6.41
CA ALA A 289 2.55 44.08 5.06
C ALA A 289 3.53 42.89 5.03
N ALA A 290 4.59 42.93 5.85
CA ALA A 290 5.50 41.81 6.04
C ALA A 290 4.78 40.61 6.65
N ARG A 291 3.97 40.80 7.69
CA ARG A 291 3.14 39.74 8.28
C ARG A 291 2.14 39.14 7.29
N LEU A 292 1.48 39.97 6.49
CA LEU A 292 0.54 39.49 5.46
C LEU A 292 1.28 38.72 4.35
N LYS A 293 2.50 39.15 3.98
CA LYS A 293 3.35 38.41 3.05
C LYS A 293 3.75 37.05 3.62
N ASP A 294 4.17 37.00 4.88
CA ASP A 294 4.51 35.75 5.57
C ASP A 294 3.29 34.80 5.62
N GLN A 295 2.08 35.33 5.85
CA GLN A 295 0.85 34.54 5.79
C GLN A 295 0.55 34.01 4.38
N VAL A 296 0.76 34.81 3.33
CA VAL A 296 0.58 34.37 1.94
C VAL A 296 1.59 33.28 1.57
N ASP A 297 2.84 33.41 2.01
CA ASP A 297 3.87 32.39 1.81
C ASP A 297 3.57 31.11 2.61
N GLU A 298 2.99 31.24 3.82
CA GLU A 298 2.47 30.11 4.59
C GLU A 298 1.33 29.39 3.87
N TYR A 299 0.36 30.12 3.31
CA TYR A 299 -0.72 29.52 2.51
C TYR A 299 -0.20 28.89 1.22
N ARG A 300 0.84 29.46 0.59
CA ARG A 300 1.48 28.90 -0.59
C ARG A 300 2.20 27.58 -0.27
N HIS A 301 2.92 27.53 0.84
CA HIS A 301 3.51 26.29 1.34
C HIS A 301 2.44 25.27 1.74
N ALA A 302 1.32 25.69 2.31
CA ALA A 302 0.19 24.81 2.60
C ALA A 302 -0.41 24.22 1.31
N ALA A 303 -0.56 25.01 0.25
CA ALA A 303 -1.05 24.56 -1.05
C ALA A 303 -0.07 23.58 -1.72
N GLU A 304 1.23 23.86 -1.71
CA GLU A 304 2.25 22.93 -2.23
C GLU A 304 2.30 21.63 -1.42
N LYS A 305 2.12 21.71 -0.10
CA LYS A 305 2.03 20.53 0.77
C LYS A 305 0.79 19.72 0.44
N LEU A 306 -0.34 20.37 0.20
CA LEU A 306 -1.58 19.72 -0.21
C LEU A 306 -1.38 18.98 -1.53
N HIS A 307 -0.73 19.62 -2.51
CA HIS A 307 -0.43 19.01 -3.81
C HIS A 307 0.57 17.85 -3.72
N LYS A 308 1.58 17.95 -2.84
CA LYS A 308 2.48 16.82 -2.53
C LYS A 308 1.72 15.68 -1.85
N THR A 309 0.82 15.97 -0.91
CA THR A 309 -0.01 14.95 -0.27
C THR A 309 -0.99 14.32 -1.24
N GLU A 310 -1.51 15.06 -2.21
CA GLU A 310 -2.36 14.57 -3.29
C GLU A 310 -1.59 13.60 -4.19
N ASN A 311 -0.39 13.97 -4.64
CA ASN A 311 0.49 13.08 -5.40
C ASN A 311 0.88 11.81 -4.61
N VAL A 312 1.08 11.93 -3.30
CA VAL A 312 1.35 10.79 -2.43
C VAL A 312 0.10 9.92 -2.25
N MET A 313 -1.08 10.52 -2.09
CA MET A 313 -2.37 9.83 -2.04
C MET A 313 -2.65 9.08 -3.36
N GLU A 314 -2.29 9.66 -4.50
CA GLU A 314 -2.39 9.02 -5.81
C GLU A 314 -1.44 7.82 -5.94
N LYS A 315 -0.21 7.93 -5.43
CA LYS A 315 0.72 6.80 -5.31
C LYS A 315 0.19 5.72 -4.35
N TYR A 316 -0.42 6.09 -3.23
CA TYR A 316 -1.03 5.14 -2.29
C TYR A 316 -2.28 4.48 -2.88
N LYS A 317 -3.07 5.20 -3.66
CA LYS A 317 -4.20 4.66 -4.42
C LYS A 317 -3.73 3.62 -5.43
N LYS A 318 -2.66 3.93 -6.19
CA LYS A 318 -2.05 2.97 -7.11
C LYS A 318 -1.48 1.75 -6.38
N LYS A 319 -0.80 1.93 -5.24
CA LYS A 319 -0.34 0.81 -4.40
C LYS A 319 -1.50 0.00 -3.79
N LEU A 320 -2.63 0.62 -3.48
CA LEU A 320 -3.83 -0.05 -3.00
C LEU A 320 -4.49 -0.87 -4.11
N GLU A 321 -4.50 -0.37 -5.34
CA GLU A 321 -4.93 -1.08 -6.54
C GLU A 321 -4.00 -2.27 -6.83
N GLU A 322 -2.68 -2.07 -6.83
CA GLU A 322 -1.68 -3.13 -6.95
C GLU A 322 -1.81 -4.16 -5.81
N SER A 323 -2.07 -3.72 -4.59
CA SER A 323 -2.32 -4.59 -3.43
C SER A 323 -3.65 -5.35 -3.54
N ALA A 324 -4.67 -4.76 -4.16
CA ALA A 324 -5.92 -5.44 -4.47
C ALA A 324 -5.73 -6.50 -5.55
N ASP A 325 -4.89 -6.24 -6.56
CA ASP A 325 -4.50 -7.21 -7.57
C ASP A 325 -3.65 -8.34 -6.98
N LEU A 326 -2.70 -8.03 -6.10
CA LEU A 326 -1.97 -9.02 -5.30
C LEU A 326 -2.88 -9.86 -4.42
N ARG A 327 -3.92 -9.28 -3.80
CA ARG A 327 -4.93 -10.05 -3.07
C ARG A 327 -5.74 -10.97 -3.98
N ARG A 328 -6.05 -10.55 -5.22
CA ARG A 328 -6.72 -11.41 -6.21
C ARG A 328 -5.81 -12.55 -6.68
N THR A 329 -4.51 -12.29 -6.89
CA THR A 329 -3.56 -13.34 -7.27
C THR A 329 -3.30 -14.31 -6.12
N VAL A 330 -3.17 -13.82 -4.88
CA VAL A 330 -3.08 -14.67 -3.67
C VAL A 330 -4.33 -15.52 -3.52
N LYS A 331 -5.53 -14.93 -3.68
CA LYS A 331 -6.79 -15.70 -3.65
C LYS A 331 -6.85 -16.75 -4.76
N GLY A 332 -6.39 -16.42 -5.97
CA GLY A 332 -6.27 -17.38 -7.07
C GLY A 332 -5.27 -18.50 -6.78
N LEU A 333 -4.14 -18.20 -6.14
CA LEU A 333 -3.15 -19.18 -5.69
C LEU A 333 -3.67 -20.02 -4.53
N GLU A 334 -4.48 -19.46 -3.63
CA GLU A 334 -5.16 -20.17 -2.56
C GLU A 334 -6.24 -21.12 -3.11
N GLU A 335 -7.02 -20.69 -4.11
CA GLU A 335 -7.96 -21.56 -4.83
C GLU A 335 -7.22 -22.66 -5.61
N GLN A 336 -6.08 -22.35 -6.23
CA GLN A 336 -5.23 -23.36 -6.86
C GLN A 336 -4.62 -24.34 -5.84
N ASN A 337 -4.18 -23.87 -4.68
CA ASN A 337 -3.69 -24.74 -3.61
C ASN A 337 -4.82 -25.59 -3.01
N ALA A 338 -6.02 -25.04 -2.82
CA ALA A 338 -7.18 -25.78 -2.37
C ALA A 338 -7.55 -26.89 -3.36
N THR A 339 -7.60 -26.58 -4.66
CA THR A 339 -7.86 -27.60 -5.70
C THR A 339 -6.73 -28.63 -5.82
N LEU A 340 -5.47 -28.27 -5.56
CA LEU A 340 -4.35 -29.22 -5.48
C LEU A 340 -4.43 -30.10 -4.23
N VAL A 341 -4.85 -29.55 -3.09
CA VAL A 341 -5.08 -30.32 -1.86
C VAL A 341 -6.26 -31.27 -2.03
N ASP A 342 -7.35 -30.84 -2.67
CA ASP A 342 -8.48 -31.70 -3.01
C ASP A 342 -8.09 -32.80 -4.01
N LYS A 343 -7.27 -32.47 -5.01
CA LYS A 343 -6.69 -33.47 -5.93
C LYS A 343 -5.77 -34.44 -5.20
N ASN A 344 -4.93 -33.97 -4.29
CA ASN A 344 -4.07 -34.83 -3.48
C ASN A 344 -4.89 -35.72 -2.55
N ALA A 345 -5.93 -35.19 -1.91
CA ALA A 345 -6.86 -35.97 -1.08
C ALA A 345 -7.63 -37.00 -1.92
N ALA A 346 -8.07 -36.63 -3.14
CA ALA A 346 -8.69 -37.56 -4.08
C ALA A 346 -7.70 -38.64 -4.55
N LEU A 347 -6.45 -38.28 -4.83
CA LEU A 347 -5.38 -39.23 -5.17
C LEU A 347 -4.99 -40.12 -3.98
N GLU A 348 -5.03 -39.61 -2.75
CA GLU A 348 -4.83 -40.38 -1.52
C GLU A 348 -5.99 -41.34 -1.27
N GLU A 349 -7.22 -40.94 -1.57
CA GLU A 349 -8.41 -41.78 -1.49
C GLU A 349 -8.41 -42.85 -2.59
N GLU A 350 -7.98 -42.50 -3.82
CA GLU A 350 -7.70 -43.46 -4.90
C GLU A 350 -6.59 -44.43 -4.49
N ASN A 351 -5.50 -43.94 -3.88
CA ASN A 351 -4.43 -44.78 -3.35
C ASN A 351 -4.89 -45.67 -2.19
N ARG A 352 -5.83 -45.22 -1.35
CA ARG A 352 -6.49 -46.05 -0.32
C ARG A 352 -7.37 -47.13 -0.94
N LYS A 353 -8.11 -46.80 -2.00
CA LYS A 353 -8.89 -47.78 -2.77
C LYS A 353 -7.96 -48.81 -3.42
N VAL A 354 -6.84 -48.39 -4.00
CA VAL A 354 -5.78 -49.27 -4.53
C VAL A 354 -5.16 -50.12 -3.42
N ALA A 355 -4.97 -49.56 -2.21
CA ALA A 355 -4.51 -50.32 -1.05
C ALA A 355 -5.52 -51.38 -0.59
N ALA A 356 -6.82 -51.16 -0.76
CA ALA A 356 -7.88 -52.15 -0.52
C ALA A 356 -7.90 -53.27 -1.57
N TYR A 357 -7.39 -53.03 -2.78
CA TYR A 357 -7.20 -54.07 -3.81
C TYR A 357 -5.91 -54.87 -3.62
N LYS A 358 -4.99 -54.43 -2.74
CA LYS A 358 -3.71 -55.10 -2.49
C LYS A 358 -3.86 -56.51 -1.87
N PRO A 359 -4.74 -56.75 -0.88
CA PRO A 359 -5.05 -58.09 -0.39
C PRO A 359 -5.73 -58.97 -1.45
N LEU A 360 -6.58 -58.37 -2.30
CA LEU A 360 -7.25 -59.08 -3.38
C LEU A 360 -6.25 -59.48 -4.48
N MET A 361 -5.33 -58.60 -4.86
CA MET A 361 -4.22 -58.90 -5.77
C MET A 361 -3.26 -59.94 -5.19
N GLU A 362 -2.96 -59.91 -3.89
CA GLU A 362 -2.14 -60.96 -3.26
C GLU A 362 -2.90 -62.30 -3.20
N SER A 363 -4.24 -62.28 -3.07
CA SER A 363 -5.08 -63.48 -3.20
C SER A 363 -5.10 -64.02 -4.64
N TYR A 364 -5.16 -63.14 -5.64
CA TYR A 364 -5.08 -63.56 -7.04
C TYR A 364 -3.68 -64.05 -7.40
N LYS A 365 -2.63 -63.44 -6.86
CA LYS A 365 -1.24 -63.88 -7.05
C LYS A 365 -0.98 -65.25 -6.42
N THR A 366 -1.53 -65.51 -5.24
CA THR A 366 -1.47 -66.85 -4.61
C THR A 366 -2.31 -67.88 -5.37
N GLN A 367 -3.51 -67.52 -5.84
CA GLN A 367 -4.31 -68.39 -6.71
C GLN A 367 -3.62 -68.68 -8.06
N ILE A 368 -2.97 -67.69 -8.67
CA ILE A 368 -2.18 -67.85 -9.90
C ILE A 368 -1.00 -68.78 -9.64
N SER A 369 -0.25 -68.57 -8.55
CA SER A 369 0.88 -69.45 -8.18
C SER A 369 0.41 -70.89 -7.91
N ASP A 370 -0.73 -71.09 -7.25
CA ASP A 370 -1.33 -72.40 -7.04
C ASP A 370 -1.79 -73.06 -8.35
N LEU A 371 -2.34 -72.27 -9.28
CA LEU A 371 -2.73 -72.75 -10.61
C LEU A 371 -1.51 -73.07 -11.47
N GLU A 372 -0.45 -72.27 -11.43
CA GLU A 372 0.83 -72.54 -12.10
C GLU A 372 1.48 -73.82 -11.56
N ASN A 373 1.46 -74.01 -10.23
CA ASN A 373 1.92 -75.24 -9.60
C ASN A 373 1.09 -76.46 -10.03
N LYS A 374 -0.24 -76.31 -10.12
CA LYS A 374 -1.13 -77.37 -10.63
C LYS A 374 -0.90 -77.65 -12.11
N VAL A 375 -0.68 -76.63 -12.95
CA VAL A 375 -0.36 -76.78 -14.37
C VAL A 375 0.99 -77.47 -14.54
N SER A 376 2.00 -77.07 -13.77
CA SER A 376 3.31 -77.74 -13.74
C SER A 376 3.19 -79.21 -13.33
N GLN A 377 2.40 -79.50 -12.29
CA GLN A 377 2.16 -80.87 -11.84
C GLN A 377 1.40 -81.68 -12.90
N ARG A 378 0.37 -81.10 -13.53
CA ARG A 378 -0.37 -81.74 -14.63
C ARG A 378 0.48 -81.97 -15.86
N ASN A 379 1.41 -81.07 -16.18
CA ASN A 379 2.36 -81.28 -17.27
C ASN A 379 3.31 -82.44 -16.96
N LYS A 380 3.80 -82.57 -15.72
CA LYS A 380 4.57 -83.75 -15.30
C LYS A 380 3.76 -85.04 -15.40
N ASP A 381 2.49 -85.03 -14.99
CA ASP A 381 1.59 -86.19 -15.14
C ASP A 381 1.38 -86.54 -16.63
N ILE A 382 1.20 -85.54 -17.50
CA ILE A 382 1.04 -85.72 -18.96
C ILE A 382 2.33 -86.28 -19.57
N GLU A 383 3.50 -85.80 -19.16
CA GLU A 383 4.79 -86.33 -19.61
C GLU A 383 4.99 -87.78 -19.17
N GLY A 384 4.62 -88.11 -17.93
CA GLY A 384 4.59 -89.48 -17.42
C GLY A 384 3.67 -90.38 -18.24
N ALA A 385 2.43 -89.94 -18.48
CA ALA A 385 1.47 -90.68 -19.29
C ALA A 385 1.91 -90.82 -20.76
N LYS A 386 2.56 -89.81 -21.35
CA LYS A 386 3.16 -89.89 -22.69
C LYS A 386 4.30 -90.90 -22.74
N PHE A 387 5.12 -90.97 -21.68
CA PHE A 387 6.18 -91.97 -21.57
C PHE A 387 5.60 -93.39 -21.46
N GLU A 388 4.59 -93.60 -20.62
CA GLU A 388 3.87 -94.88 -20.52
C GLU A 388 3.18 -95.27 -21.83
N LEU A 389 2.58 -94.31 -22.54
CA LEU A 389 1.99 -94.50 -23.85
C LEU A 389 3.05 -94.89 -24.89
N SER A 390 4.20 -94.21 -24.92
CA SER A 390 5.31 -94.53 -25.82
C SER A 390 5.89 -95.91 -25.54
N GLN A 391 6.04 -96.27 -24.26
CA GLN A 391 6.47 -97.61 -23.84
C GLN A 391 5.46 -98.67 -24.30
N SER A 392 4.16 -98.40 -24.15
CA SER A 392 3.08 -99.31 -24.59
C SER A 392 3.01 -99.43 -26.11
N GLN A 393 3.21 -98.33 -26.84
CA GLN A 393 3.30 -98.32 -28.31
C GLN A 393 4.53 -99.07 -28.82
N SER A 394 5.67 -98.97 -28.13
CA SER A 394 6.87 -99.74 -28.46
C SER A 394 6.66 -101.23 -28.23
N ARG A 395 6.04 -101.62 -27.11
CA ARG A 395 5.63 -103.02 -26.86
C ARG A 395 4.64 -103.51 -27.92
N LEU A 396 3.65 -102.69 -28.29
CA LEU A 396 2.69 -103.04 -29.34
C LEU A 396 3.40 -103.22 -30.69
N ARG A 397 4.36 -102.36 -31.05
CA ARG A 397 5.17 -102.53 -32.26
C ARG A 397 5.96 -103.83 -32.25
N GLN A 398 6.61 -104.16 -31.13
CA GLN A 398 7.34 -105.43 -30.99
C GLN A 398 6.39 -106.62 -31.20
N VAL A 399 5.22 -106.62 -30.55
CA VAL A 399 4.23 -107.68 -30.73
C VAL A 399 3.65 -107.71 -32.14
N MET A 400 3.45 -106.56 -32.79
CA MET A 400 3.00 -106.50 -34.18
C MET A 400 4.06 -107.01 -35.16
N GLU A 401 5.34 -106.73 -34.90
CA GLU A 401 6.45 -107.25 -35.70
C GLU A 401 6.62 -108.76 -35.50
N GLU A 402 6.46 -109.26 -34.27
CA GLU A 402 6.36 -110.70 -33.99
C GLU A 402 5.19 -111.33 -34.73
N ARG A 403 3.99 -110.72 -34.65
CA ARG A 403 2.81 -111.20 -35.39
C ARG A 403 3.02 -111.14 -36.91
N ALA A 404 3.72 -110.14 -37.43
CA ALA A 404 4.03 -110.04 -38.86
C ALA A 404 5.00 -111.15 -39.27
N LYS A 405 6.04 -111.43 -38.48
CA LYS A 405 6.94 -112.57 -38.69
C LYS A 405 6.20 -113.91 -38.62
N ASP A 406 5.29 -114.05 -37.65
CA ASP A 406 4.43 -115.24 -37.53
C ASP A 406 3.47 -115.37 -38.72
N SER A 407 2.95 -114.25 -39.24
CA SER A 407 2.09 -114.20 -40.42
C SER A 407 2.86 -114.55 -41.70
N GLU A 408 4.06 -114.01 -41.88
CA GLU A 408 4.97 -114.37 -42.98
C GLU A 408 5.35 -115.84 -42.88
N ALA A 409 5.66 -116.35 -41.68
CA ALA A 409 5.91 -117.77 -41.47
C ALA A 409 4.68 -118.62 -41.82
N LEU A 410 3.46 -118.18 -41.46
CA LEU A 410 2.21 -118.83 -41.86
C LEU A 410 1.96 -118.78 -43.36
N GLU A 411 2.22 -117.66 -44.04
CA GLU A 411 2.14 -117.56 -45.50
C GLU A 411 3.16 -118.47 -46.17
N LEU A 412 4.37 -118.55 -45.64
CA LEU A 412 5.42 -119.45 -46.13
C LEU A 412 5.03 -120.92 -45.89
N TYR A 413 4.39 -121.24 -44.76
CA TYR A 413 3.79 -122.55 -44.53
C TYR A 413 2.61 -122.81 -45.46
N GLN A 414 1.78 -121.82 -45.77
CA GLN A 414 0.65 -121.94 -46.71
C GLN A 414 1.10 -122.04 -48.16
N GLU A 415 2.17 -121.37 -48.58
CA GLU A 415 2.83 -121.54 -49.87
C GLU A 415 3.50 -122.91 -49.93
N ARG A 416 4.17 -123.36 -48.87
CA ARG A 416 4.68 -124.73 -48.78
C ARG A 416 3.56 -125.76 -48.94
N VAL A 417 2.40 -125.52 -48.33
CA VAL A 417 1.21 -126.38 -48.47
C VAL A 417 0.60 -126.28 -49.87
N ARG A 418 0.49 -125.09 -50.47
CA ARG A 418 0.02 -124.90 -51.86
C ARG A 418 0.97 -125.51 -52.89
N GLU A 419 2.28 -125.43 -52.68
CA GLU A 419 3.29 -126.09 -53.51
C GLU A 419 3.23 -127.62 -53.34
N LEU A 420 2.90 -128.11 -52.14
CA LEU A 420 2.63 -129.54 -51.88
C LEU A 420 1.28 -130.00 -52.46
N GLU A 421 0.31 -129.10 -52.64
CA GLU A 421 -1.00 -129.37 -53.27
C GLU A 421 -0.97 -129.27 -54.81
N LEU A 422 -0.11 -128.42 -55.39
CA LEU A 422 -0.01 -128.18 -56.85
C LEU A 422 1.08 -129.00 -57.56
N ALA A 423 1.83 -129.86 -56.86
CA ALA A 423 2.89 -130.69 -57.45
C ALA A 423 2.84 -132.17 -57.04
N ALA A 424 1.89 -132.92 -57.62
CA ALA A 424 1.91 -134.38 -57.76
C ALA A 424 1.25 -134.70 -59.13
N VAL A 425 1.85 -135.30 -60.18
CA VAL A 425 2.90 -136.34 -60.42
C VAL A 425 3.29 -136.27 -61.93
N PRO A 426 4.45 -136.74 -62.51
CA PRO A 426 5.56 -137.61 -62.03
C PRO A 426 7.04 -137.11 -62.21
N ARG A 427 7.95 -137.87 -61.57
CA ARG A 427 9.46 -137.90 -61.49
C ARG A 427 10.24 -137.97 -62.84
N PRO A 428 11.61 -137.77 -62.94
CA PRO A 428 12.66 -138.18 -61.97
C PRO A 428 13.99 -137.35 -61.77
N ARG A 429 14.64 -137.61 -60.61
CA ARG A 429 16.08 -137.63 -60.17
C ARG A 429 17.14 -136.61 -60.70
N ILE A 430 17.91 -135.99 -59.79
CA ILE A 430 19.35 -136.27 -59.41
C ILE A 430 19.95 -135.13 -58.52
N ARG A 431 20.55 -135.51 -57.35
CA ARG A 431 21.75 -135.01 -56.57
C ARG A 431 22.05 -133.48 -56.40
N THR A 432 22.60 -132.89 -55.32
CA THR A 432 23.28 -133.30 -54.05
C THR A 432 23.66 -132.04 -53.21
N THR A 433 23.88 -132.21 -51.88
CA THR A 433 24.82 -131.49 -50.95
C THR A 433 24.56 -130.00 -50.60
N SER A 434 24.74 -129.46 -49.37
CA SER A 434 25.22 -129.92 -48.04
C SER A 434 25.17 -128.77 -47.01
N THR A 435 24.92 -129.11 -45.72
CA THR A 435 25.46 -128.56 -44.43
C THR A 435 25.10 -127.11 -44.00
N ASP A 436 24.44 -126.87 -42.86
CA ASP A 436 24.90 -126.90 -41.43
C ASP A 436 26.05 -125.90 -41.17
N ASP A 437 26.15 -125.09 -40.12
CA ASP A 437 25.43 -125.03 -38.84
C ASP A 437 25.80 -123.72 -38.07
N ALA A 438 24.90 -123.31 -37.16
CA ALA A 438 25.11 -122.77 -35.80
C ALA A 438 25.97 -121.48 -35.55
N VAL A 439 25.92 -120.76 -34.41
CA VAL A 439 25.34 -120.91 -33.07
C VAL A 439 25.24 -119.51 -32.41
N ALA A 440 24.29 -119.30 -31.49
CA ALA A 440 24.39 -118.58 -30.17
C ALA A 440 24.84 -117.10 -30.10
N ALA A 441 24.51 -116.25 -29.13
CA ALA A 441 23.75 -116.20 -27.87
C ALA A 441 23.99 -114.76 -27.33
N VAL A 442 23.00 -113.96 -26.91
CA VAL A 442 22.50 -113.76 -25.54
C VAL A 442 22.65 -112.29 -25.07
N SER A 443 21.51 -111.79 -24.53
CA SER A 443 21.26 -110.72 -23.53
C SER A 443 21.75 -109.28 -23.73
N GLU A 444 20.78 -108.35 -23.90
CA GLU A 444 20.32 -107.31 -22.94
C GLU A 444 21.32 -106.62 -21.96
N PRO A 445 20.98 -105.44 -21.37
CA PRO A 445 19.99 -104.41 -21.73
C PRO A 445 20.43 -102.93 -21.43
N GLN A 446 19.44 -102.01 -21.54
CA GLN A 446 19.26 -100.72 -20.81
C GLN A 446 19.88 -99.40 -21.36
N THR A 447 18.97 -98.48 -21.76
CA THR A 447 18.83 -97.01 -21.51
C THR A 447 20.09 -96.13 -21.35
N PRO A 448 20.13 -94.81 -21.73
CA PRO A 448 19.08 -93.79 -21.44
C PRO A 448 18.99 -92.53 -22.36
N ALA A 449 18.08 -91.62 -21.98
CA ALA A 449 18.05 -90.13 -22.00
C ALA A 449 19.10 -89.26 -22.77
N VAL A 450 18.61 -88.21 -23.48
CA VAL A 450 18.82 -86.70 -23.35
C VAL A 450 20.29 -86.17 -23.26
N PRO A 451 20.76 -84.93 -23.69
CA PRO A 451 20.10 -83.63 -24.08
C PRO A 451 20.76 -82.76 -25.22
N MET A 452 20.20 -81.54 -25.42
CA MET A 452 20.83 -80.21 -25.71
C MET A 452 20.62 -79.49 -27.09
N THR A 453 19.67 -78.52 -27.11
CA THR A 453 19.71 -77.02 -27.35
C THR A 453 20.88 -76.32 -28.10
N PRO A 454 20.78 -75.03 -28.54
CA PRO A 454 19.75 -73.98 -28.30
C PRO A 454 19.29 -73.09 -29.52
N GLY A 455 18.24 -72.27 -29.31
CA GLY A 455 18.07 -70.92 -29.92
C GLY A 455 16.64 -70.45 -30.29
N ASP A 456 16.00 -69.66 -29.39
CA ASP A 456 15.16 -68.43 -29.54
C ASP A 456 14.11 -68.28 -30.69
N ASP A 457 12.97 -67.57 -30.58
CA ASP A 457 12.10 -67.07 -29.51
C ASP A 457 10.81 -66.50 -30.18
N LEU A 458 9.68 -66.52 -29.45
CA LEU A 458 8.47 -65.67 -29.43
C LEU A 458 7.89 -64.91 -30.67
N ASP A 459 6.64 -65.28 -30.99
CA ASP A 459 5.36 -64.51 -31.04
C ASP A 459 5.15 -63.14 -31.76
N SER A 460 3.90 -63.00 -32.24
CA SER A 460 3.11 -61.77 -32.51
C SER A 460 3.02 -61.14 -33.93
N THR A 461 1.76 -61.14 -34.43
CA THR A 461 0.98 -60.02 -34.99
C THR A 461 1.32 -59.30 -36.32
N THR A 462 0.34 -59.41 -37.24
CA THR A 462 -0.34 -58.31 -38.01
C THR A 462 0.42 -57.60 -39.14
N ARG A 463 -0.06 -57.81 -40.39
CA ARG A 463 -0.50 -56.79 -41.40
C ARG A 463 -0.43 -57.35 -42.83
N GLY A 464 -1.58 -57.71 -43.42
CA GLY A 464 -1.81 -57.70 -44.88
C GLY A 464 -2.70 -56.49 -45.20
N LEU A 465 -2.28 -55.51 -46.00
CA LEU A 465 -2.16 -55.46 -47.46
C LEU A 465 -3.51 -55.45 -48.20
N GLY A 466 -3.89 -54.24 -48.67
CA GLY A 466 -4.75 -53.93 -49.83
C GLY A 466 -6.21 -54.39 -49.74
N GLY A 467 -7.23 -53.54 -49.69
CA GLY A 467 -7.44 -52.35 -50.51
C GLY A 467 -8.22 -52.75 -51.76
N GLU A 468 -9.54 -52.98 -51.61
CA GLU A 468 -10.62 -52.99 -52.63
C GLU A 468 -11.85 -53.73 -52.06
N LEU A 469 -12.61 -53.08 -51.18
CA LEU A 469 -14.01 -53.45 -50.91
C LEU A 469 -14.78 -52.32 -50.22
N ASP A 470 -14.64 -51.09 -50.72
CA ASP A 470 -15.37 -49.92 -50.19
C ASP A 470 -16.46 -49.41 -51.17
N ASP A 471 -16.83 -50.21 -52.18
CA ASP A 471 -17.84 -49.88 -53.20
C ASP A 471 -19.16 -50.65 -53.06
N ALA A 472 -19.51 -51.10 -51.85
CA ALA A 472 -20.80 -51.78 -51.59
C ALA A 472 -21.77 -50.94 -50.74
N LEU A 473 -21.55 -49.61 -50.66
CA LEU A 473 -22.49 -48.65 -50.06
C LEU A 473 -22.72 -47.40 -50.94
N SER A 474 -22.56 -47.50 -52.25
CA SER A 474 -23.11 -46.52 -53.21
C SER A 474 -24.26 -47.15 -53.98
N GLY A 475 -25.45 -46.55 -53.85
CA GLY A 475 -26.69 -47.03 -54.46
C GLY A 475 -26.67 -47.13 -55.99
N THR A 476 -27.57 -47.98 -56.49
CA THR A 476 -28.00 -48.19 -57.88
C THR A 476 -27.21 -47.45 -58.97
N THR A 477 -26.39 -48.19 -59.71
CA THR A 477 -25.64 -47.63 -60.83
C THR A 477 -26.58 -47.31 -62.02
N MET A 478 -26.19 -46.36 -62.88
CA MET A 478 -26.94 -46.03 -64.12
C MET A 478 -27.20 -47.25 -65.01
N THR A 479 -26.34 -48.26 -64.93
CA THR A 479 -26.50 -49.58 -65.55
C THR A 479 -27.67 -50.37 -64.97
N ASP A 480 -27.89 -50.33 -63.66
CA ASP A 480 -28.99 -51.02 -62.98
C ASP A 480 -30.35 -50.41 -63.33
N LEU A 481 -30.46 -49.08 -63.36
CA LEU A 481 -31.68 -48.36 -63.81
C LEU A 481 -32.01 -48.67 -65.28
N LYS A 482 -31.00 -48.73 -66.15
CA LYS A 482 -31.21 -49.09 -67.56
C LYS A 482 -31.68 -50.54 -67.73
N LEU A 483 -31.22 -51.46 -66.88
CA LEU A 483 -31.66 -52.86 -66.88
C LEU A 483 -33.10 -52.99 -66.35
N GLN A 484 -33.45 -52.26 -65.29
CA GLN A 484 -34.83 -52.23 -64.76
C GLN A 484 -35.83 -51.65 -65.77
N ILE A 485 -35.49 -50.56 -66.46
CA ILE A 485 -36.35 -49.99 -67.52
C ILE A 485 -36.56 -50.98 -68.67
N ARG A 486 -35.54 -51.77 -69.04
CA ARG A 486 -35.67 -52.81 -70.08
C ARG A 486 -36.45 -54.04 -69.61
N ALA A 487 -36.44 -54.35 -68.31
CA ALA A 487 -37.28 -55.39 -67.74
C ALA A 487 -38.75 -54.95 -67.72
N LEU A 488 -39.03 -53.75 -67.17
CA LEU A 488 -40.37 -53.17 -67.10
C LEU A 488 -41.00 -52.97 -68.48
N LYS A 489 -40.23 -52.59 -69.51
CA LYS A 489 -40.74 -52.52 -70.91
C LYS A 489 -41.15 -53.88 -71.45
N ARG A 490 -40.37 -54.94 -71.19
CA ARG A 490 -40.71 -56.31 -71.61
C ARG A 490 -41.94 -56.83 -70.89
N ASP A 491 -42.06 -56.55 -69.60
CA ASP A 491 -43.21 -56.97 -68.79
C ASP A 491 -44.50 -56.24 -69.21
N LEU A 492 -44.39 -54.97 -69.61
CA LEU A 492 -45.50 -54.16 -70.12
C LEU A 492 -45.95 -54.63 -71.52
N GLU A 493 -45.01 -54.98 -72.41
CA GLU A 493 -45.30 -55.57 -73.72
C GLU A 493 -45.96 -56.96 -73.58
N ALA A 494 -45.50 -57.78 -72.63
CA ALA A 494 -46.10 -59.08 -72.32
C ALA A 494 -47.53 -58.94 -71.75
N ALA A 495 -47.76 -57.98 -70.85
CA ALA A 495 -49.08 -57.71 -70.27
C ALA A 495 -50.10 -57.17 -71.29
N ARG A 496 -49.64 -56.34 -72.25
CA ARG A 496 -50.49 -55.84 -73.36
C ARG A 496 -50.83 -56.92 -74.40
N ALA A 497 -49.94 -57.89 -74.63
CA ALA A 497 -50.16 -58.99 -75.55
C ALA A 497 -51.02 -60.13 -74.95
N GLY A 498 -51.02 -60.29 -73.62
CA GLY A 498 -51.68 -61.36 -72.90
C GLY A 498 -53.17 -61.16 -72.55
N GLY A 499 -53.76 -60.00 -72.86
CA GLY A 499 -55.16 -59.70 -72.53
C GLY A 499 -55.47 -59.66 -71.04
N GLU A 500 -54.51 -59.23 -70.21
CA GLU A 500 -54.68 -59.10 -68.76
C GLU A 500 -55.31 -57.75 -68.33
N GLU A 501 -55.76 -57.72 -67.07
CA GLU A 501 -56.52 -56.66 -66.42
C GLU A 501 -55.88 -55.26 -66.57
N GLN A 502 -56.70 -54.29 -66.98
CA GLN A 502 -56.27 -52.92 -67.34
C GLN A 502 -55.59 -52.16 -66.18
N SER A 503 -55.87 -52.58 -64.95
CA SER A 503 -55.24 -52.11 -63.71
C SER A 503 -53.75 -52.46 -63.61
N ARG A 504 -53.35 -53.67 -64.02
CA ARG A 504 -51.95 -54.13 -63.97
C ARG A 504 -51.09 -53.42 -65.00
N ILE A 505 -51.65 -53.15 -66.17
CA ILE A 505 -50.99 -52.38 -67.23
C ILE A 505 -50.73 -50.95 -66.74
N LEU A 506 -51.70 -50.32 -66.10
CA LEU A 506 -51.57 -48.94 -65.59
C LEU A 506 -50.49 -48.82 -64.50
N VAL A 507 -50.37 -49.83 -63.62
CA VAL A 507 -49.32 -49.88 -62.59
C VAL A 507 -47.93 -50.06 -63.22
N LEU A 508 -47.81 -50.94 -64.22
CA LEU A 508 -46.53 -51.13 -64.94
C LEU A 508 -46.15 -49.88 -65.76
N GLU A 509 -47.12 -49.17 -66.33
CA GLU A 509 -46.91 -47.87 -66.99
C GLU A 509 -46.41 -46.82 -66.00
N SER A 510 -47.05 -46.70 -64.83
CA SER A 510 -46.62 -45.78 -63.76
C SER A 510 -45.20 -46.09 -63.26
N LEU A 511 -44.88 -47.37 -63.02
CA LEU A 511 -43.56 -47.78 -62.56
C LEU A 511 -42.47 -47.58 -63.62
N LEU A 512 -42.82 -47.74 -64.89
CA LEU A 512 -41.92 -47.45 -66.00
C LEU A 512 -41.67 -45.94 -66.12
N GLU A 513 -42.71 -45.11 -66.00
CA GLU A 513 -42.59 -43.65 -66.00
C GLU A 513 -41.73 -43.15 -64.83
N ASP A 514 -41.94 -43.68 -63.63
CA ASP A 514 -41.15 -43.32 -62.46
C ASP A 514 -39.68 -43.72 -62.62
N SER A 515 -39.42 -44.93 -63.15
CA SER A 515 -38.05 -45.37 -63.45
C SER A 515 -37.38 -44.51 -64.53
N GLN A 516 -38.14 -44.07 -65.53
CA GLN A 516 -37.65 -43.16 -66.57
C GLN A 516 -37.40 -41.75 -66.04
N ARG A 517 -38.25 -41.21 -65.15
CA ARG A 517 -38.04 -39.92 -64.49
C ARG A 517 -36.82 -39.94 -63.58
N MET A 518 -36.60 -41.03 -62.84
CA MET A 518 -35.41 -41.20 -62.03
C MET A 518 -34.16 -41.24 -62.90
N LYS A 519 -34.21 -41.96 -64.03
CA LYS A 519 -33.11 -41.96 -65.00
C LYS A 519 -32.80 -40.56 -65.55
N THR A 520 -33.80 -39.76 -65.95
CA THR A 520 -33.55 -38.40 -66.47
C THR A 520 -32.99 -37.47 -65.41
N ARG A 521 -33.47 -37.56 -64.15
CA ARG A 521 -32.89 -36.80 -63.03
C ARG A 521 -31.44 -37.17 -62.80
N TYR A 522 -31.12 -38.47 -62.78
CA TYR A 522 -29.73 -38.92 -62.67
C TYR A 522 -28.85 -38.45 -63.85
N GLU A 523 -29.38 -38.38 -65.08
CA GLU A 523 -28.63 -37.83 -66.24
C GLU A 523 -28.41 -36.31 -66.11
N GLU A 524 -29.41 -35.57 -65.65
CA GLU A 524 -29.33 -34.12 -65.42
C GLU A 524 -28.37 -33.78 -64.27
N ASP A 525 -28.47 -34.48 -63.14
CA ASP A 525 -27.60 -34.29 -61.97
C ASP A 525 -26.16 -34.68 -62.30
N TYR A 526 -25.96 -35.77 -63.06
CA TYR A 526 -24.62 -36.18 -63.53
C TYR A 526 -24.01 -35.14 -64.47
N LEU A 527 -24.80 -34.58 -65.41
CA LEU A 527 -24.31 -33.54 -66.32
C LEU A 527 -24.06 -32.21 -65.59
N ALA A 528 -24.84 -31.86 -64.58
CA ALA A 528 -24.63 -30.69 -63.75
C ALA A 528 -23.32 -30.81 -62.96
N ALA A 529 -23.12 -31.93 -62.25
CA ALA A 529 -21.89 -32.20 -61.51
C ALA A 529 -20.66 -32.29 -62.45
N HIS A 530 -20.84 -32.83 -63.66
CA HIS A 530 -19.75 -32.88 -64.65
C HIS A 530 -19.38 -31.50 -65.21
N ARG A 531 -20.36 -30.61 -65.43
CA ARG A 531 -20.10 -29.21 -65.82
C ARG A 531 -19.38 -28.46 -64.71
N GLU A 532 -19.79 -28.63 -63.46
CA GLU A 532 -19.15 -28.01 -62.31
C GLU A 532 -17.71 -28.51 -62.14
N LYS A 533 -17.46 -29.81 -62.31
CA LYS A 533 -16.11 -30.38 -62.34
C LYS A 533 -15.24 -29.81 -63.47
N LEU A 534 -15.80 -29.60 -64.67
CA LEU A 534 -15.07 -29.00 -65.79
C LEU A 534 -14.74 -27.53 -65.53
N VAL A 535 -15.65 -26.77 -64.92
CA VAL A 535 -15.39 -25.37 -64.50
C VAL A 535 -14.30 -25.33 -63.44
N LEU A 536 -14.34 -26.22 -62.45
CA LEU A 536 -13.30 -26.32 -61.42
C LEU A 536 -11.95 -26.77 -61.99
N GLN A 537 -11.93 -27.68 -62.98
CA GLN A 537 -10.70 -28.04 -63.70
C GLN A 537 -10.14 -26.89 -64.53
N ALA A 538 -11.00 -26.11 -65.20
CA ALA A 538 -10.59 -24.92 -65.95
C ALA A 538 -10.03 -23.83 -65.02
N GLN A 539 -10.66 -23.60 -63.86
CA GLN A 539 -10.16 -22.67 -62.83
C GLN A 539 -8.84 -23.14 -62.20
N LEU A 540 -8.67 -24.45 -61.99
CA LEU A 540 -7.40 -25.02 -61.54
C LEU A 540 -6.29 -24.92 -62.60
N GLU A 541 -6.61 -25.07 -63.88
CA GLU A 541 -5.66 -24.84 -64.99
C GLU A 541 -5.33 -23.35 -65.19
N GLU A 542 -6.26 -22.46 -64.91
CA GLU A 542 -6.04 -21.00 -64.90
C GLU A 542 -5.10 -20.60 -63.75
N ILE A 543 -5.27 -21.20 -62.55
CA ILE A 543 -4.37 -21.03 -61.41
C ILE A 543 -2.99 -21.70 -61.66
N ARG A 544 -2.95 -22.87 -62.31
CA ARG A 544 -1.70 -23.57 -62.66
C ARG A 544 -0.92 -22.89 -63.78
N SER A 545 -1.59 -22.23 -64.72
CA SER A 545 -0.95 -21.59 -65.88
C SER A 545 -0.39 -20.20 -65.58
N GLY A 546 -0.58 -19.68 -64.37
CA GLY A 546 0.05 -18.44 -63.90
C GLY A 546 -0.25 -17.22 -64.75
N LYS A 547 -1.38 -17.21 -65.47
CA LYS A 547 -1.69 -16.24 -66.53
C LYS A 547 -2.82 -15.28 -66.15
N ALA A 548 -2.84 -14.81 -64.91
CA ALA A 548 -3.50 -13.56 -64.56
C ALA A 548 -2.91 -12.95 -63.28
N VAL A 549 -2.43 -11.71 -63.42
CA VAL A 549 -2.02 -10.75 -62.36
C VAL A 549 -0.65 -11.09 -61.73
N GLY A 550 0.45 -10.41 -62.02
CA GLY A 550 0.62 -8.95 -62.06
C GLY A 550 1.36 -8.53 -60.77
N ASP A 551 2.67 -8.33 -60.90
CA ASP A 551 3.68 -7.84 -59.95
C ASP A 551 3.29 -7.48 -58.50
N GLY A 552 3.94 -8.14 -57.53
CA GLY A 552 4.21 -7.57 -56.19
C GLY A 552 3.80 -8.42 -54.96
N PRO A 553 4.42 -8.18 -53.79
CA PRO A 553 4.13 -8.86 -52.51
C PRO A 553 2.69 -8.68 -51.99
N GLU A 554 1.89 -7.76 -52.56
CA GLU A 554 0.46 -7.63 -52.28
C GLU A 554 -0.37 -8.82 -52.81
N ALA A 555 0.01 -9.44 -53.93
CA ALA A 555 -0.69 -10.62 -54.46
C ALA A 555 -0.52 -11.85 -53.54
N ALA A 556 0.64 -11.97 -52.87
CA ALA A 556 0.90 -13.03 -51.91
C ALA A 556 0.12 -12.85 -50.59
N ILE A 557 -0.11 -11.59 -50.18
CA ILE A 557 -0.93 -11.27 -49.00
C ILE A 557 -2.42 -11.49 -49.32
N ALA A 558 -2.88 -11.08 -50.50
CA ALA A 558 -4.25 -11.35 -50.96
C ALA A 558 -4.52 -12.85 -51.09
N LEU A 559 -3.55 -13.66 -51.56
CA LEU A 559 -3.66 -15.11 -51.61
C LEU A 559 -3.69 -15.76 -50.22
N ARG A 560 -2.91 -15.26 -49.25
CA ARG A 560 -2.96 -15.75 -47.86
C ARG A 560 -4.27 -15.38 -47.18
N GLN A 561 -4.80 -14.19 -47.44
CA GLN A 561 -6.08 -13.76 -46.90
C GLN A 561 -7.24 -14.58 -47.50
N ARG A 562 -7.22 -14.84 -48.81
CA ARG A 562 -8.16 -15.76 -49.46
C ARG A 562 -8.02 -17.20 -48.99
N LEU A 563 -6.81 -17.66 -48.68
CA LEU A 563 -6.58 -19.00 -48.14
C LEU A 563 -7.16 -19.14 -46.73
N ASN A 564 -7.03 -18.10 -45.90
CA ASN A 564 -7.65 -18.10 -44.57
C ASN A 564 -9.17 -18.03 -44.66
N GLU A 565 -9.72 -17.21 -45.56
CA GLU A 565 -11.17 -17.16 -45.80
C GLU A 565 -11.72 -18.50 -46.32
N THR A 566 -10.99 -19.23 -47.17
CA THR A 566 -11.43 -20.56 -47.63
C THR A 566 -11.28 -21.63 -46.56
N ILE A 567 -10.29 -21.53 -45.67
CA ILE A 567 -10.17 -22.41 -44.50
C ILE A 567 -11.33 -22.17 -43.53
N ASP A 568 -11.68 -20.91 -43.24
CA ASP A 568 -12.82 -20.57 -42.39
C ASP A 568 -14.14 -21.05 -43.00
N GLN A 569 -14.31 -20.90 -44.33
CA GLN A 569 -15.46 -21.46 -45.04
C GLN A 569 -15.52 -22.99 -44.95
N LEU A 570 -14.37 -23.67 -45.04
CA LEU A 570 -14.29 -25.13 -44.95
C LEU A 570 -14.61 -25.62 -43.53
N ASP A 571 -14.21 -24.88 -42.50
CA ASP A 571 -14.58 -25.19 -41.11
C ASP A 571 -16.05 -24.90 -40.81
N THR A 572 -16.64 -23.84 -41.40
CA THR A 572 -18.10 -23.65 -41.32
C THR A 572 -18.87 -24.77 -42.02
N LEU A 573 -18.44 -25.19 -43.22
CA LEU A 573 -19.06 -26.29 -43.95
C LEU A 573 -18.90 -27.63 -43.24
N ARG A 574 -17.76 -27.88 -42.56
CA ARG A 574 -17.58 -29.07 -41.71
C ARG A 574 -18.53 -29.07 -40.52
N LYS A 575 -18.77 -27.91 -39.92
CA LYS A 575 -19.71 -27.77 -38.81
C LYS A 575 -21.16 -27.98 -39.29
N GLU A 576 -21.53 -27.40 -40.42
CA GLU A 576 -22.83 -27.62 -41.06
C GLU A 576 -23.04 -29.09 -41.47
N HIS A 577 -21.99 -29.75 -41.98
CA HIS A 577 -22.03 -31.18 -42.30
C HIS A 577 -22.21 -32.04 -41.05
N ALA A 578 -21.52 -31.73 -39.94
CA ALA A 578 -21.71 -32.44 -38.68
C ALA A 578 -23.14 -32.25 -38.13
N GLU A 579 -23.70 -31.05 -38.22
CA GLU A 579 -25.08 -30.77 -37.83
C GLU A 579 -26.10 -31.49 -38.72
N LEU A 580 -25.87 -31.53 -40.04
CA LEU A 580 -26.70 -32.27 -40.99
C LEU A 580 -26.61 -33.79 -40.78
N GLN A 581 -25.44 -34.31 -40.43
CA GLN A 581 -25.24 -35.73 -40.14
C GLN A 581 -25.99 -36.14 -38.87
N VAL A 582 -25.96 -35.31 -37.83
CA VAL A 582 -26.78 -35.52 -36.63
C VAL A 582 -28.26 -35.50 -36.99
N LYS A 583 -28.74 -34.51 -37.78
CA LYS A 583 -30.14 -34.43 -38.23
C LYS A 583 -30.57 -35.64 -39.06
N PHE A 584 -29.70 -36.14 -39.93
CA PHE A 584 -29.97 -37.33 -40.75
C PHE A 584 -30.09 -38.59 -39.89
N GLU A 585 -29.23 -38.75 -38.87
CA GLU A 585 -29.33 -39.86 -37.93
C GLU A 585 -30.62 -39.81 -37.08
N THR A 586 -31.06 -38.61 -36.66
CA THR A 586 -32.35 -38.47 -35.97
C THR A 586 -33.51 -38.81 -36.89
N GLN A 587 -33.54 -38.28 -38.12
CA GLN A 587 -34.59 -38.59 -39.08
C GLN A 587 -34.62 -40.06 -39.49
N SER A 588 -33.46 -40.73 -39.56
CA SER A 588 -33.37 -42.17 -39.82
C SER A 588 -33.95 -43.01 -38.66
N ARG A 589 -33.70 -42.61 -37.41
CA ARG A 589 -34.32 -43.24 -36.24
C ARG A 589 -35.84 -43.03 -36.23
N ASP A 590 -36.31 -41.82 -36.53
CA ASP A 590 -37.74 -41.50 -36.57
C ASP A 590 -38.48 -42.26 -37.69
N LEU A 591 -37.83 -42.42 -38.85
CA LEU A 591 -38.38 -43.19 -39.98
C LEU A 591 -38.40 -44.69 -39.66
N THR A 592 -37.43 -45.20 -38.91
CA THR A 592 -37.42 -46.60 -38.43
C THR A 592 -38.55 -46.86 -37.43
N ILE A 593 -38.84 -45.89 -36.56
CA ILE A 593 -39.95 -45.94 -35.61
C ILE A 593 -41.29 -45.89 -36.37
N ALA A 594 -41.45 -44.96 -37.32
CA ALA A 594 -42.65 -44.86 -38.15
C ALA A 594 -42.88 -46.09 -39.05
N LYS A 595 -41.80 -46.75 -39.51
CA LYS A 595 -41.86 -48.01 -40.29
C LYS A 595 -42.28 -49.20 -39.41
N SER A 596 -42.00 -49.15 -38.10
CA SER A 596 -42.48 -50.14 -37.13
C SER A 596 -43.98 -49.95 -36.81
N ASP A 597 -44.44 -48.70 -36.75
CA ASP A 597 -45.83 -48.36 -36.42
C ASP A 597 -46.83 -48.70 -37.54
N LEU A 598 -46.39 -48.69 -38.82
CA LEU A 598 -47.26 -48.95 -39.98
C LEU A 598 -47.44 -50.45 -40.30
N ASN A 599 -46.58 -51.32 -39.75
CA ASN A 599 -46.67 -52.78 -39.92
C ASN A 599 -47.67 -53.45 -38.95
N LEU A 600 -48.28 -52.69 -38.04
CA LEU A 600 -49.19 -53.22 -37.01
C LEU A 600 -50.66 -53.36 -37.46
N VAL A 601 -51.01 -52.97 -38.69
CA VAL A 601 -52.43 -52.73 -39.04
C VAL A 601 -53.17 -53.88 -39.73
N ASN A 602 -52.54 -54.92 -40.28
CA ASN A 602 -53.29 -55.96 -41.03
C ASN A 602 -53.27 -57.38 -40.42
N LYS A 603 -53.66 -57.46 -39.15
CA LYS A 603 -54.90 -58.08 -38.63
C LYS A 603 -55.48 -59.42 -39.17
N ASP A 604 -54.71 -60.37 -39.70
CA ASP A 604 -55.18 -61.78 -39.86
C ASP A 604 -54.27 -62.84 -39.20
N GLN A 605 -53.23 -62.41 -38.46
CA GLN A 605 -52.47 -63.28 -37.53
C GLN A 605 -53.11 -63.37 -36.13
N LEU A 606 -54.41 -63.07 -36.04
CA LEU A 606 -55.14 -62.79 -34.80
C LEU A 606 -55.52 -64.03 -33.97
N GLU A 607 -55.37 -65.25 -34.47
CA GLU A 607 -55.74 -66.46 -33.71
C GLU A 607 -54.55 -67.18 -33.04
N ILE A 608 -53.33 -67.02 -33.55
CA ILE A 608 -52.12 -67.66 -32.96
C ILE A 608 -51.47 -66.76 -31.89
N LEU A 609 -51.71 -65.44 -31.95
CA LEU A 609 -51.21 -64.48 -30.97
C LEU A 609 -51.99 -64.46 -29.64
N ALA A 610 -53.19 -65.04 -29.58
CA ALA A 610 -54.00 -65.05 -28.36
C ALA A 610 -53.43 -66.01 -27.29
N THR A 611 -52.94 -67.17 -27.71
CA THR A 611 -52.36 -68.19 -26.81
C THR A 611 -50.94 -67.85 -26.37
N LEU A 612 -50.16 -67.15 -27.19
CA LEU A 612 -48.84 -66.64 -26.80
C LEU A 612 -48.94 -65.35 -25.95
N ARG A 613 -49.98 -64.53 -26.13
CA ARG A 613 -50.22 -63.32 -25.32
C ARG A 613 -50.53 -63.63 -23.86
N GLU A 614 -51.16 -64.75 -23.57
CA GLU A 614 -51.56 -65.09 -22.19
C GLU A 614 -50.33 -65.48 -21.36
N SER A 615 -49.43 -66.30 -21.92
CA SER A 615 -48.16 -66.65 -21.28
C SER A 615 -47.20 -65.46 -21.20
N VAL A 616 -47.09 -64.65 -22.26
CA VAL A 616 -46.23 -63.46 -22.25
C VAL A 616 -46.82 -62.33 -21.38
N ASN A 617 -48.15 -62.26 -21.19
CA ASN A 617 -48.75 -61.31 -20.24
C ASN A 617 -48.54 -61.71 -18.78
N GLU A 618 -48.54 -63.01 -18.45
CA GLU A 618 -48.21 -63.46 -17.10
C GLU A 618 -46.74 -63.16 -16.76
N ASP A 619 -45.82 -63.47 -17.67
CA ASP A 619 -44.39 -63.15 -17.50
C ASP A 619 -44.15 -61.63 -17.48
N LYS A 620 -44.88 -60.86 -18.31
CA LYS A 620 -44.85 -59.40 -18.30
C LYS A 620 -45.42 -58.82 -17.01
N ALA A 621 -46.51 -59.36 -16.47
CA ALA A 621 -47.10 -58.88 -15.21
C ALA A 621 -46.19 -59.19 -14.01
N ALA A 622 -45.53 -60.36 -14.01
CA ALA A 622 -44.51 -60.70 -13.02
C ALA A 622 -43.30 -59.77 -13.11
N MET A 623 -42.79 -59.51 -14.32
CA MET A 623 -41.70 -58.56 -14.52
C MET A 623 -42.10 -57.11 -14.24
N GLU A 624 -43.32 -56.68 -14.54
CA GLU A 624 -43.83 -55.34 -14.21
C GLU A 624 -43.98 -55.18 -12.69
N SER A 625 -44.37 -56.24 -11.98
CA SER A 625 -44.40 -56.28 -10.51
C SER A 625 -43.00 -56.20 -9.92
N GLU A 626 -42.04 -56.98 -10.42
CA GLU A 626 -40.64 -56.92 -10.01
C GLU A 626 -40.00 -55.57 -10.36
N MET A 627 -40.31 -54.99 -11.53
CA MET A 627 -39.82 -53.67 -11.93
C MET A 627 -40.46 -52.56 -11.08
N GLY A 628 -41.71 -52.74 -10.63
CA GLY A 628 -42.36 -51.89 -9.64
C GLY A 628 -41.69 -51.99 -8.27
N HIS A 629 -41.39 -53.21 -7.81
CA HIS A 629 -40.67 -53.46 -6.57
C HIS A 629 -39.26 -52.88 -6.59
N LEU A 630 -38.53 -53.06 -7.70
CA LEU A 630 -37.21 -52.49 -7.93
C LEU A 630 -37.25 -50.96 -8.03
N LYS A 631 -38.28 -50.37 -8.66
CA LYS A 631 -38.46 -48.90 -8.66
C LYS A 631 -38.70 -48.36 -7.27
N ILE A 632 -39.58 -48.99 -6.48
CA ILE A 632 -39.84 -48.60 -5.09
C ILE A 632 -38.56 -48.72 -4.26
N GLN A 633 -37.80 -49.80 -4.44
CA GLN A 633 -36.53 -50.03 -3.76
C GLN A 633 -35.44 -49.02 -4.18
N ILE A 634 -35.40 -48.62 -5.46
CA ILE A 634 -34.53 -47.55 -5.95
C ILE A 634 -34.93 -46.19 -5.36
N THR A 635 -36.22 -45.87 -5.26
CA THR A 635 -36.67 -44.62 -4.61
C THR A 635 -36.37 -44.64 -3.11
N GLU A 636 -36.60 -45.75 -2.40
CA GLU A 636 -36.26 -45.87 -0.99
C GLU A 636 -34.75 -45.79 -0.76
N LEU A 637 -33.94 -46.41 -1.62
CA LEU A 637 -32.49 -46.31 -1.56
C LEU A 637 -32.02 -44.89 -1.89
N LYS A 638 -32.65 -44.20 -2.84
CA LYS A 638 -32.35 -42.81 -3.19
C LYS A 638 -32.71 -41.85 -2.06
N ASP A 639 -33.84 -42.04 -1.40
CA ASP A 639 -34.26 -41.24 -0.26
C ASP A 639 -33.39 -41.52 0.97
N LYS A 640 -32.99 -42.78 1.21
CA LYS A 640 -31.97 -43.13 2.21
C LYS A 640 -30.62 -42.50 1.89
N ASN A 641 -30.21 -42.49 0.62
CA ASN A 641 -28.95 -41.85 0.21
C ASN A 641 -29.03 -40.32 0.37
N LYS A 642 -30.20 -39.72 0.14
CA LYS A 642 -30.44 -38.29 0.36
C LYS A 642 -30.44 -37.93 1.85
N MET A 643 -31.09 -38.72 2.70
CA MET A 643 -31.01 -38.56 4.16
C MET A 643 -29.58 -38.77 4.67
N GLN A 644 -28.85 -39.74 4.13
CA GLN A 644 -27.45 -39.96 4.48
C GLN A 644 -26.56 -38.79 4.00
N LEU A 645 -26.82 -38.21 2.83
CA LEU A 645 -26.15 -37.00 2.35
C LEU A 645 -26.45 -35.77 3.22
N GLU A 646 -27.69 -35.60 3.66
CA GLU A 646 -28.07 -34.53 4.60
C GLU A 646 -27.43 -34.75 5.97
N GLN A 647 -27.40 -35.98 6.49
CA GLN A 647 -26.70 -36.34 7.73
C GLN A 647 -25.19 -36.13 7.61
N VAL A 648 -24.59 -36.50 6.48
CA VAL A 648 -23.16 -36.28 6.20
C VAL A 648 -22.86 -34.80 6.07
N ASN A 649 -23.71 -34.00 5.43
CA ASN A 649 -23.56 -32.54 5.38
C ASN A 649 -23.71 -31.89 6.75
N THR A 650 -24.62 -32.39 7.60
CA THR A 650 -24.78 -31.92 8.99
C THR A 650 -23.55 -32.27 9.82
N LEU A 651 -23.04 -33.50 9.72
CA LEU A 651 -21.83 -33.95 10.41
C LEU A 651 -20.55 -33.28 9.88
N LEU A 652 -20.50 -32.91 8.59
CA LEU A 652 -19.42 -32.12 8.00
C LEU A 652 -19.43 -30.68 8.53
N MET A 653 -20.60 -30.07 8.67
CA MET A 653 -20.74 -28.75 9.31
C MET A 653 -20.35 -28.80 10.80
N GLU A 654 -20.76 -29.84 11.54
CA GLU A 654 -20.30 -30.05 12.92
C GLU A 654 -18.79 -30.30 13.00
N LYS A 655 -18.21 -31.09 12.09
CA LYS A 655 -16.76 -31.33 12.01
C LYS A 655 -15.98 -30.05 11.73
N VAL A 656 -16.45 -29.20 10.81
CA VAL A 656 -15.83 -27.91 10.50
C VAL A 656 -15.95 -26.94 11.69
N SER A 657 -17.08 -26.96 12.40
CA SER A 657 -17.25 -26.20 13.64
C SER A 657 -16.28 -26.67 14.74
N LEU A 658 -16.15 -27.98 14.93
CA LEU A 658 -15.26 -28.59 15.93
C LEU A 658 -13.78 -28.41 15.59
N GLN A 659 -13.40 -28.39 14.31
CA GLN A 659 -12.03 -28.11 13.89
C GLN A 659 -11.66 -26.64 14.07
N ASN A 660 -12.57 -25.69 13.81
CA ASN A 660 -12.36 -24.27 14.10
C ASN A 660 -12.33 -24.00 15.61
N GLU A 661 -13.16 -24.69 16.41
CA GLU A 661 -13.09 -24.62 17.88
C GLU A 661 -11.78 -25.22 18.41
N GLY A 662 -11.29 -26.33 17.85
CA GLY A 662 -10.03 -26.96 18.25
C GLY A 662 -8.77 -26.14 17.93
N ILE A 663 -8.74 -25.44 16.79
CA ILE A 663 -7.63 -24.55 16.42
C ILE A 663 -7.66 -23.29 17.30
N GLY A 664 -8.83 -22.68 17.51
CA GLY A 664 -8.98 -21.52 18.38
C GLY A 664 -8.70 -21.80 19.86
N GLN A 665 -8.97 -23.02 20.35
CA GLN A 665 -8.63 -23.43 21.73
C GLN A 665 -7.13 -23.61 21.92
N ARG A 666 -6.42 -24.13 20.91
CA ARG A 666 -4.97 -24.36 20.98
C ARG A 666 -4.18 -23.06 20.98
N GLU A 667 -4.61 -22.08 20.19
CA GLU A 667 -4.00 -20.75 20.13
C GLU A 667 -4.25 -19.95 21.43
N LYS A 668 -5.47 -20.00 21.98
CA LYS A 668 -5.81 -19.39 23.28
C LYS A 668 -5.07 -20.04 24.46
N MET A 669 -4.83 -21.35 24.41
CA MET A 669 -4.06 -22.07 25.43
C MET A 669 -2.58 -21.63 25.43
N LEU A 670 -1.99 -21.44 24.24
CA LEU A 670 -0.61 -20.94 24.10
C LEU A 670 -0.47 -19.47 24.55
N GLU A 671 -1.46 -18.62 24.27
CA GLU A 671 -1.49 -17.24 24.81
C GLU A 671 -1.61 -17.22 26.33
N ARG A 672 -2.45 -18.10 26.90
CA ARG A 672 -2.58 -18.26 28.36
C ARG A 672 -1.24 -18.65 28.97
N GLU A 673 -0.54 -19.64 28.42
CA GLU A 673 0.78 -20.08 28.93
C GLU A 673 1.85 -18.98 28.85
N ARG A 674 1.86 -18.16 27.79
CA ARG A 674 2.77 -17.00 27.69
C ARG A 674 2.51 -15.97 28.77
N HIS A 675 1.25 -15.56 28.97
CA HIS A 675 0.89 -14.61 30.02
C HIS A 675 1.22 -15.14 31.44
N PHE A 676 1.07 -16.45 31.66
CA PHE A 676 1.47 -17.08 32.92
C PHE A 676 2.99 -17.13 33.09
N GLY A 677 3.75 -17.35 32.02
CA GLY A 677 5.21 -17.29 32.01
C GLY A 677 5.72 -15.90 32.43
N ASP A 678 5.16 -14.86 31.83
CA ASP A 678 5.55 -13.46 32.11
C ASP A 678 5.20 -13.04 33.55
N LEU A 679 4.02 -13.42 34.04
CA LEU A 679 3.61 -13.12 35.41
C LEU A 679 4.46 -13.86 36.45
N ARG A 680 4.81 -15.12 36.18
CA ARG A 680 5.69 -15.91 37.05
C ARG A 680 7.10 -15.32 37.10
N ALA A 681 7.63 -14.86 35.97
CA ALA A 681 8.92 -14.17 35.89
C ALA A 681 8.91 -12.85 36.69
N SER A 682 7.85 -12.05 36.57
CA SER A 682 7.67 -10.79 37.30
C SER A 682 7.57 -10.97 38.82
N LEU A 683 6.96 -12.07 39.28
CA LEU A 683 6.81 -12.40 40.71
C LEU A 683 8.05 -13.08 41.31
N GLY A 684 8.93 -13.66 40.47
CA GLY A 684 10.15 -14.34 40.90
C GLY A 684 11.19 -13.41 41.53
N GLY A 685 11.23 -12.14 41.11
CA GLY A 685 12.24 -11.16 41.55
C GLY A 685 11.97 -10.44 42.88
N LYS A 686 10.84 -10.70 43.56
CA LYS A 686 10.46 -10.01 44.81
C LYS A 686 10.20 -11.02 45.91
N GLU A 687 10.95 -10.97 47.02
CA GLU A 687 10.84 -11.87 48.20
C GLU A 687 9.43 -11.90 48.82
N LEU A 688 8.49 -12.58 48.16
CA LEU A 688 7.13 -12.81 48.61
C LEU A 688 7.01 -14.25 49.13
N PRO A 689 6.31 -14.49 50.26
CA PRO A 689 6.03 -15.85 50.73
C PRO A 689 5.35 -16.67 49.63
N GLU A 690 5.74 -17.95 49.49
CA GLU A 690 5.23 -18.82 48.42
C GLU A 690 3.70 -18.96 48.44
N GLU A 691 3.09 -18.96 49.62
CA GLU A 691 1.63 -19.01 49.78
C GLU A 691 0.93 -17.77 49.19
N ALA A 692 1.52 -16.57 49.34
CA ALA A 692 0.98 -15.34 48.79
C ALA A 692 1.12 -15.30 47.26
N ARG A 693 2.25 -15.79 46.74
CA ARG A 693 2.46 -15.95 45.29
C ARG A 693 1.46 -16.93 44.69
N ALA A 694 1.24 -18.07 45.34
CA ALA A 694 0.28 -19.08 44.90
C ALA A 694 -1.16 -18.54 44.89
N LYS A 695 -1.56 -17.83 45.95
CA LYS A 695 -2.90 -17.22 46.04
C LYS A 695 -3.13 -16.16 44.95
N PHE A 696 -2.12 -15.35 44.65
CA PHE A 696 -2.21 -14.32 43.62
C PHE A 696 -2.28 -14.92 42.20
N LEU A 697 -1.50 -15.97 41.93
CA LEU A 697 -1.56 -16.72 40.68
C LEU A 697 -2.95 -17.36 40.49
N ALA A 698 -3.53 -17.93 41.54
CA ALA A 698 -4.88 -18.52 41.50
C ALA A 698 -5.97 -17.47 41.25
N LEU A 699 -5.89 -16.29 41.90
CA LEU A 699 -6.83 -15.19 41.65
C LEU A 699 -6.70 -14.64 40.22
N HIS A 700 -5.47 -14.53 39.72
CA HIS A 700 -5.24 -14.13 38.33
C HIS A 700 -5.83 -15.14 37.35
N GLU A 701 -5.64 -16.44 37.62
CA GLU A 701 -6.22 -17.52 36.83
C GLU A 701 -7.75 -17.48 36.78
N GLU A 702 -8.41 -17.31 37.94
CA GLU A 702 -9.86 -17.15 38.03
C GLU A 702 -10.35 -15.96 37.19
N THR A 703 -9.62 -14.84 37.23
CA THR A 703 -9.97 -13.63 36.48
C THR A 703 -9.84 -13.84 34.96
N VAL A 704 -8.81 -14.56 34.51
CA VAL A 704 -8.61 -14.90 33.10
C VAL A 704 -9.70 -15.85 32.61
N GLN A 705 -10.02 -16.89 33.38
CA GLN A 705 -11.09 -17.85 33.04
C GLN A 705 -12.47 -17.16 32.92
N LEU A 706 -12.80 -16.25 33.84
CA LEU A 706 -14.05 -15.49 33.79
C LEU A 706 -14.12 -14.54 32.58
N LYS A 707 -13.01 -13.92 32.18
CA LYS A 707 -12.94 -13.11 30.95
C LYS A 707 -13.19 -13.94 29.70
N GLU A 708 -12.63 -15.15 29.65
CA GLU A 708 -12.78 -16.05 28.51
C GLU A 708 -14.23 -16.55 28.40
N GLN A 709 -14.84 -16.98 29.51
CA GLN A 709 -16.25 -17.38 29.56
C GLN A 709 -17.19 -16.24 29.16
N LEU A 710 -16.88 -15.00 29.57
CA LEU A 710 -17.64 -13.83 29.15
C LEU A 710 -17.53 -13.58 27.64
N LYS A 711 -16.33 -13.72 27.07
CA LYS A 711 -16.10 -13.55 25.63
C LYS A 711 -16.87 -14.59 24.81
N THR A 712 -16.87 -15.86 25.22
CA THR A 712 -17.59 -16.92 24.49
C THR A 712 -19.10 -16.72 24.54
N VAL A 713 -19.67 -16.35 25.70
CA VAL A 713 -21.11 -16.03 25.81
C VAL A 713 -21.47 -14.79 24.99
N GLN A 714 -20.59 -13.78 24.95
CA GLN A 714 -20.77 -12.58 24.13
C GLN A 714 -20.78 -12.88 22.63
N GLU A 715 -19.88 -13.75 22.16
CA GLU A 715 -19.84 -14.19 20.76
C GLU A 715 -21.12 -14.99 20.40
N LYS A 716 -21.59 -15.87 21.29
CA LYS A 716 -22.85 -16.60 21.10
C LYS A 716 -24.06 -15.64 21.01
N TYR A 717 -24.13 -14.65 21.90
CA TYR A 717 -25.18 -13.63 21.88
C TYR A 717 -25.15 -12.80 20.59
N GLN A 718 -23.96 -12.39 20.12
CA GLN A 718 -23.81 -11.64 18.88
C GLN A 718 -24.23 -12.45 17.64
N LYS A 719 -23.86 -13.74 17.58
CA LYS A 719 -24.29 -14.64 16.50
C LYS A 719 -25.80 -14.83 16.48
N ALA A 720 -26.42 -15.08 17.63
CA ALA A 720 -27.89 -15.20 17.73
C ALA A 720 -28.61 -13.91 17.31
N ARG A 721 -28.08 -12.74 17.71
CA ARG A 721 -28.62 -11.44 17.32
C ARG A 721 -28.48 -11.15 15.81
N ALA A 722 -27.34 -11.53 15.21
CA ALA A 722 -27.11 -11.39 13.78
C ALA A 722 -28.08 -12.27 12.98
N PHE A 723 -28.26 -13.52 13.39
CA PHE A 723 -29.20 -14.45 12.77
C PHE A 723 -30.64 -13.92 12.78
N ILE A 724 -31.12 -13.41 13.93
CA ILE A 724 -32.46 -12.81 14.03
C ILE A 724 -32.57 -11.58 13.10
N LYS A 725 -31.53 -10.76 13.00
CA LYS A 725 -31.52 -9.57 12.13
C LYS A 725 -31.58 -9.95 10.64
N ASP A 726 -30.89 -11.00 10.25
CA ASP A 726 -30.89 -11.48 8.86
C ASP A 726 -32.21 -12.16 8.49
N GLN A 727 -32.83 -12.89 9.42
CA GLN A 727 -34.18 -13.44 9.24
C GLN A 727 -35.25 -12.33 9.17
N ASP A 728 -35.19 -11.30 10.03
CA ASP A 728 -36.08 -10.14 9.96
C ASP A 728 -35.91 -9.35 8.65
N LYS A 729 -34.70 -9.36 8.06
CA LYS A 729 -34.42 -8.76 6.75
C LYS A 729 -35.03 -9.58 5.62
N LEU A 730 -34.87 -10.90 5.64
CA LEU A 730 -35.52 -11.83 4.70
C LEU A 730 -37.05 -11.72 4.77
N PHE A 731 -37.61 -11.59 5.97
CA PHE A 731 -39.05 -11.39 6.17
C PHE A 731 -39.55 -10.06 5.59
N LYS A 732 -38.79 -8.97 5.73
CA LYS A 732 -39.09 -7.67 5.11
C LYS A 732 -38.98 -7.70 3.58
N GLU A 733 -38.07 -8.52 3.04
CA GLU A 733 -37.91 -8.71 1.61
C GLU A 733 -39.03 -9.60 1.02
N GLN A 734 -39.46 -10.65 1.72
CA GLN A 734 -40.60 -11.49 1.32
C GLN A 734 -41.98 -10.78 1.47
N ASN A 735 -42.18 -9.98 2.51
CA ASN A 735 -43.43 -9.21 2.65
C ASN A 735 -43.55 -8.05 1.66
N LYS A 736 -42.46 -7.63 1.01
CA LYS A 736 -42.51 -6.70 -0.12
C LYS A 736 -42.98 -7.36 -1.42
N SER A 737 -42.88 -8.68 -1.54
CA SER A 737 -43.21 -9.43 -2.76
C SER A 737 -44.54 -10.19 -2.71
N SER A 738 -45.17 -10.34 -1.54
CA SER A 738 -46.49 -10.97 -1.46
C SER A 738 -47.26 -10.55 -0.20
N GLY A 739 -48.45 -9.98 -0.38
CA GLY A 739 -49.41 -9.78 0.70
C GLY A 739 -50.14 -11.09 1.00
N GLY A 740 -49.74 -11.79 2.07
CA GLY A 740 -50.36 -13.03 2.54
C GLY A 740 -49.90 -13.40 3.97
N PRO A 741 -50.69 -14.15 4.76
CA PRO A 741 -50.70 -14.04 6.21
C PRO A 741 -49.56 -14.77 6.95
N GLN A 742 -49.33 -14.26 8.15
CA GLN A 742 -48.27 -14.49 9.12
C GLN A 742 -48.15 -15.97 9.55
N ALA A 743 -47.24 -16.72 8.94
CA ALA A 743 -46.75 -17.98 9.49
C ALA A 743 -45.65 -17.68 10.51
N THR A 744 -45.97 -17.79 11.80
CA THR A 744 -44.99 -17.73 12.89
C THR A 744 -44.09 -18.97 12.84
N PHE A 745 -42.80 -18.76 12.54
CA PHE A 745 -41.80 -19.81 12.44
C PHE A 745 -41.24 -20.13 13.84
N GLU A 746 -41.48 -21.35 14.33
CA GLU A 746 -41.07 -21.82 15.68
C GLU A 746 -39.55 -21.69 15.93
N GLU A 747 -38.70 -21.79 14.90
CA GLU A 747 -37.23 -21.64 15.03
C GLU A 747 -36.79 -20.23 15.44
N ALA A 748 -37.49 -19.19 14.97
CA ALA A 748 -37.18 -17.80 15.34
C ALA A 748 -37.55 -17.53 16.80
N GLU A 749 -38.60 -18.17 17.32
CA GLU A 749 -39.02 -18.07 18.71
C GLU A 749 -38.05 -18.84 19.64
N SER A 750 -37.56 -20.01 19.19
CA SER A 750 -36.49 -20.76 19.85
C SER A 750 -35.20 -19.94 19.98
N HIS A 751 -34.72 -19.31 18.91
CA HIS A 751 -33.52 -18.47 18.97
C HIS A 751 -33.70 -17.18 19.80
N ARG A 752 -34.91 -16.60 19.85
CA ARG A 752 -35.22 -15.49 20.78
C ARG A 752 -35.14 -15.93 22.24
N SER A 753 -35.59 -17.15 22.56
CA SER A 753 -35.46 -17.72 23.91
C SER A 753 -33.99 -17.97 24.28
N GLN A 754 -33.19 -18.51 23.35
CA GLN A 754 -31.74 -18.70 23.54
C GLN A 754 -30.99 -17.37 23.70
N MET A 755 -31.40 -16.32 22.98
CA MET A 755 -30.82 -14.99 23.13
C MET A 755 -31.06 -14.42 24.53
N LYS A 756 -32.26 -14.62 25.09
CA LYS A 756 -32.59 -14.17 26.45
C LYS A 756 -31.77 -14.91 27.52
N ILE A 757 -31.61 -16.23 27.37
CA ILE A 757 -30.78 -17.03 28.27
C ILE A 757 -29.31 -16.59 28.18
N ALA A 758 -28.78 -16.40 26.97
CA ALA A 758 -27.41 -15.92 26.77
C ALA A 758 -27.19 -14.50 27.31
N GLU A 759 -28.22 -13.64 27.27
CA GLU A 759 -28.19 -12.29 27.85
C GLU A 759 -28.11 -12.33 29.39
N GLU A 760 -28.93 -13.17 30.02
CA GLU A 760 -28.90 -13.38 31.47
C GLU A 760 -27.55 -13.98 31.93
N GLU A 761 -26.98 -14.93 31.17
CA GLU A 761 -25.65 -15.48 31.41
C GLU A 761 -24.54 -14.44 31.24
N LEU A 762 -24.63 -13.58 30.21
CA LEU A 762 -23.70 -12.48 29.98
C LEU A 762 -23.68 -11.51 31.16
N GLU A 763 -24.86 -11.13 31.66
CA GLU A 763 -25.04 -10.25 32.82
C GLU A 763 -24.42 -10.88 34.09
N ARG A 764 -24.60 -12.20 34.26
CA ARG A 764 -24.04 -12.98 35.36
C ARG A 764 -22.51 -13.03 35.31
N TYR A 765 -21.92 -13.37 34.17
CA TYR A 765 -20.46 -13.39 34.02
C TYR A 765 -19.84 -12.00 34.13
N LYS A 766 -20.51 -10.95 33.63
CA LYS A 766 -20.09 -9.55 33.85
C LYS A 766 -20.06 -9.16 35.33
N ARG A 767 -20.98 -9.69 36.13
CA ARG A 767 -21.01 -9.48 37.58
C ARG A 767 -19.86 -10.22 38.27
N LEU A 768 -19.72 -11.51 37.99
CA LEU A 768 -18.64 -12.33 38.55
C LEU A 768 -17.26 -11.79 38.19
N LEU A 769 -17.05 -11.35 36.95
CA LEU A 769 -15.80 -10.73 36.53
C LEU A 769 -15.52 -9.41 37.27
N ARG A 770 -16.53 -8.56 37.46
CA ARG A 770 -16.37 -7.32 38.24
C ARG A 770 -15.97 -7.62 39.69
N GLU A 771 -16.59 -8.61 40.31
CA GLU A 771 -16.24 -9.05 41.66
C GLU A 771 -14.84 -9.65 41.75
N ALA A 772 -14.45 -10.51 40.79
CA ALA A 772 -13.12 -11.10 40.73
C ALA A 772 -12.03 -10.04 40.51
N VAL A 773 -12.25 -9.08 39.60
CA VAL A 773 -11.33 -7.96 39.36
C VAL A 773 -11.22 -7.07 40.62
N GLN A 774 -12.32 -6.78 41.30
CA GLN A 774 -12.27 -6.03 42.56
C GLN A 774 -11.49 -6.79 43.64
N ARG A 775 -11.70 -8.09 43.81
CA ARG A 775 -10.92 -8.93 44.75
C ARG A 775 -9.44 -8.94 44.40
N TYR A 776 -9.11 -9.11 43.12
CA TYR A 776 -7.73 -9.08 42.63
C TYR A 776 -7.06 -7.72 42.89
N GLN A 777 -7.74 -6.61 42.62
CA GLN A 777 -7.24 -5.26 42.88
C GLN A 777 -7.08 -4.98 44.39
N GLN A 778 -8.00 -5.45 45.21
CA GLN A 778 -7.90 -5.32 46.67
C GLN A 778 -6.69 -6.09 47.20
N GLU A 779 -6.48 -7.34 46.78
CA GLU A 779 -5.34 -8.17 47.16
C GLU A 779 -4.01 -7.59 46.62
N GLN A 780 -3.99 -7.04 45.41
CA GLN A 780 -2.85 -6.31 44.86
C GLN A 780 -2.50 -5.07 45.70
N THR A 781 -3.52 -4.31 46.11
CA THR A 781 -3.35 -3.12 46.95
C THR A 781 -2.88 -3.49 48.36
N LEU A 782 -3.41 -4.57 48.93
CA LEU A 782 -2.96 -5.12 50.20
C LEU A 782 -1.49 -5.59 50.12
N MET A 783 -1.09 -6.29 49.06
CA MET A 783 0.31 -6.66 48.84
C MET A 783 1.21 -5.44 48.72
N LEU A 784 0.83 -4.43 47.94
CA LEU A 784 1.58 -3.18 47.83
C LEU A 784 1.71 -2.48 49.18
N SER A 785 0.65 -2.50 49.99
CA SER A 785 0.67 -1.93 51.36
C SER A 785 1.59 -2.71 52.30
N ILE A 786 1.69 -4.03 52.14
CA ILE A 786 2.59 -4.89 52.94
C ILE A 786 4.04 -4.66 52.49
N ILE A 787 4.31 -4.58 51.19
CA ILE A 787 5.63 -4.25 50.64
C ILE A 787 6.06 -2.85 51.11
N GLN A 788 5.17 -1.87 51.05
CA GLN A 788 5.42 -0.52 51.53
C GLN A 788 5.65 -0.51 53.04
N ARG A 789 4.84 -1.23 53.83
CA ARG A 789 5.01 -1.36 55.29
C ARG A 789 6.30 -2.10 55.65
N HIS A 790 6.69 -3.11 54.88
CA HIS A 790 7.93 -3.85 55.09
C HIS A 790 9.14 -2.98 54.72
N GLY A 791 9.12 -2.30 53.57
CA GLY A 791 10.10 -1.29 53.19
C GLY A 791 10.19 -0.14 54.20
N MET A 792 9.05 0.30 54.75
CA MET A 792 8.97 1.29 55.83
C MET A 792 9.50 0.74 57.15
N ASN A 793 9.28 -0.53 57.49
CA ASN A 793 9.84 -1.14 58.70
C ASN A 793 11.35 -1.36 58.59
N VAL A 794 11.84 -1.69 57.40
CA VAL A 794 13.27 -1.75 57.08
C VAL A 794 13.87 -0.35 57.23
N THR A 795 13.30 0.69 56.60
CA THR A 795 13.75 2.08 56.80
C THR A 795 13.59 2.56 58.23
N ARG A 796 12.55 2.15 58.96
CA ARG A 796 12.33 2.50 60.38
C ARG A 796 13.30 1.77 61.32
N GLY A 797 13.75 0.58 60.94
CA GLY A 797 14.87 -0.12 61.55
C GLY A 797 16.20 0.62 61.33
N HIS A 798 16.38 1.21 60.15
CA HIS A 798 17.53 2.06 59.83
C HIS A 798 17.45 3.44 60.52
N LEU A 799 16.24 3.96 60.81
CA LEU A 799 16.00 5.24 61.51
C LEU A 799 16.15 5.18 63.05
N LYS A 800 16.41 4.00 63.65
CA LYS A 800 16.68 3.90 65.12
C LYS A 800 18.10 4.32 65.52
N GLN A 801 18.95 4.72 64.59
CA GLN A 801 20.24 5.38 64.87
C GLN A 801 20.11 6.90 64.68
N PRO A 802 20.46 7.73 65.67
CA PRO A 802 20.22 9.17 65.58
C PRO A 802 21.46 9.88 65.01
N GLN A 803 21.41 10.34 63.76
CA GLN A 803 22.26 11.46 63.32
C GLN A 803 21.55 12.43 62.36
N ARG A 804 21.58 13.69 62.80
CA ARG A 804 21.27 15.01 62.22
C ARG A 804 20.84 15.13 60.75
N ALA A 805 19.83 16.00 60.58
CA ALA A 805 19.23 16.45 59.32
C ALA A 805 20.23 17.06 58.31
N ALA A 806 20.12 16.59 57.07
CA ALA A 806 20.71 17.14 55.84
C ALA A 806 19.76 16.80 54.64
N PRO A 807 19.86 17.48 53.48
CA PRO A 807 18.73 17.79 52.60
C PRO A 807 18.11 16.58 51.89
N SER A 808 16.79 16.66 51.66
CA SER A 808 15.87 15.59 51.22
C SER A 808 15.97 15.16 49.76
N SER A 809 17.08 15.44 49.07
CA SER A 809 17.30 14.98 47.70
C SER A 809 17.89 13.57 47.70
N TRP A 810 17.16 12.61 47.13
CA TRP A 810 17.61 11.22 46.95
C TRP A 810 18.94 11.16 46.17
N LEU A 811 19.13 12.03 45.18
CA LEU A 811 20.39 12.18 44.43
C LEU A 811 21.53 12.73 45.29
N GLY A 812 21.24 13.66 46.19
CA GLY A 812 22.22 14.17 47.16
C GLY A 812 22.67 13.11 48.16
N GLN A 813 21.77 12.22 48.56
CA GLN A 813 22.06 11.08 49.44
C GLN A 813 22.83 9.96 48.72
N GLN A 814 22.52 9.69 47.45
CA GLN A 814 23.20 8.67 46.67
C GLN A 814 24.64 9.08 46.31
N ARG A 815 24.89 10.37 45.99
CA ARG A 815 26.25 10.89 45.80
C ARG A 815 27.12 10.76 47.04
N LYS A 816 26.55 10.92 48.23
CA LYS A 816 27.28 10.78 49.49
C LYS A 816 27.59 9.32 49.83
N ASN A 817 26.66 8.42 49.56
CA ASN A 817 26.84 6.99 49.82
C ASN A 817 27.79 6.32 48.82
N ILE A 818 27.75 6.73 47.55
CA ILE A 818 28.70 6.24 46.52
C ILE A 818 30.10 6.81 46.79
N GLY A 819 30.22 8.06 47.23
CA GLY A 819 31.50 8.66 47.62
C GLY A 819 32.19 8.02 48.83
N GLN A 820 31.48 7.22 49.65
CA GLN A 820 32.08 6.46 50.75
C GLN A 820 32.46 5.02 50.38
N SER A 821 31.93 4.48 49.28
CA SER A 821 32.16 3.10 48.85
C SER A 821 33.27 2.97 47.79
N LEU A 822 33.69 4.08 47.18
CA LEU A 822 34.75 4.09 46.18
C LEU A 822 36.11 4.22 46.87
N GLY A 823 36.90 3.14 46.84
CA GLY A 823 38.28 3.10 47.29
C GLY A 823 39.26 3.90 46.40
N SER A 824 38.84 5.03 45.84
CA SER A 824 39.71 5.99 45.18
C SER A 824 39.90 7.19 46.10
N ASN A 825 41.16 7.45 46.50
CA ASN A 825 41.59 8.53 47.39
C ASN A 825 41.42 9.94 46.77
N ILE A 826 40.24 10.30 46.27
CA ILE A 826 39.96 11.65 45.79
C ILE A 826 38.77 12.18 46.59
N PRO A 827 38.98 13.17 47.49
CA PRO A 827 37.91 13.80 48.24
C PRO A 827 36.81 14.32 47.30
N PRO A 828 35.52 14.23 47.68
CA PRO A 828 34.42 14.81 46.89
C PRO A 828 34.57 16.33 46.67
N ASP A 829 35.42 17.00 47.46
CA ASP A 829 35.76 18.42 47.35
C ASP A 829 36.97 18.71 46.42
N ALA A 830 37.58 17.68 45.80
CA ALA A 830 38.82 17.84 45.03
C ALA A 830 38.62 18.14 43.53
N CYS A 831 37.49 17.70 42.94
CA CYS A 831 37.11 18.05 41.57
C CYS A 831 36.21 19.29 41.61
N ASP A 832 36.73 20.42 41.12
CA ASP A 832 35.96 21.64 40.89
C ASP A 832 35.65 21.74 39.39
N PRO A 833 34.40 21.44 38.95
CA PRO A 833 34.03 21.46 37.54
C PRO A 833 34.21 22.84 36.89
N MET A 834 34.17 23.93 37.69
CA MET A 834 34.37 25.29 37.18
C MET A 834 35.80 25.53 36.69
N LYS A 835 36.75 24.67 37.07
CA LYS A 835 38.14 24.75 36.59
C LYS A 835 38.35 24.08 35.24
N GLN A 836 37.37 23.32 34.73
CA GLN A 836 37.44 22.63 33.43
C GLN A 836 38.69 21.74 33.31
N ARG A 837 38.94 20.89 34.32
CA ARG A 837 40.12 20.01 34.41
C ARG A 837 39.72 18.55 34.48
N TYR A 838 40.67 17.66 34.23
CA TYR A 838 40.49 16.23 34.48
C TYR A 838 40.15 15.98 35.96
N CYS A 839 39.06 15.25 36.20
CA CYS A 839 38.56 14.93 37.54
C CYS A 839 38.77 13.47 37.95
N GLY A 840 39.48 12.68 37.15
CA GLY A 840 39.90 11.31 37.50
C GLY A 840 38.90 10.20 37.15
N GLY A 841 37.92 10.44 36.27
CA GLY A 841 37.07 9.37 35.72
C GLY A 841 37.87 8.48 34.76
N THR A 842 37.71 7.16 34.89
CA THR A 842 38.43 6.14 34.09
C THR A 842 37.49 5.06 33.55
N TRP A 843 37.92 4.27 32.56
CA TRP A 843 37.11 3.14 32.06
C TRP A 843 36.87 2.08 33.14
N ASN A 844 37.83 1.90 34.06
CA ASN A 844 37.65 1.03 35.23
C ASN A 844 36.57 1.56 36.17
N SER A 845 36.47 2.88 36.37
CA SER A 845 35.38 3.46 37.17
C SER A 845 34.00 3.26 36.53
N ILE A 846 33.91 3.28 35.20
CA ILE A 846 32.67 2.93 34.48
C ILE A 846 32.34 1.46 34.73
N ARG A 847 33.32 0.57 34.54
CA ARG A 847 33.19 -0.88 34.78
C ARG A 847 32.65 -1.19 36.18
N GLU A 848 33.21 -0.54 37.20
CA GLU A 848 32.80 -0.69 38.61
C GLU A 848 31.37 -0.22 38.89
N ASN A 849 30.79 0.63 38.02
CA ASN A 849 29.46 1.20 38.17
C ASN A 849 28.46 0.73 37.10
N LEU A 850 28.76 -0.33 36.34
CA LEU A 850 27.84 -0.85 35.32
C LEU A 850 26.49 -1.30 35.92
N ASP A 851 26.50 -1.81 37.15
CA ASP A 851 25.27 -2.18 37.88
C ASP A 851 24.32 -0.98 37.99
N TYR A 852 24.84 0.22 38.30
CA TYR A 852 24.03 1.43 38.40
C TYR A 852 23.33 1.75 37.07
N ILE A 853 24.03 1.59 35.95
CA ILE A 853 23.51 1.86 34.60
C ILE A 853 22.48 0.78 34.21
N GLN A 854 22.83 -0.49 34.40
CA GLN A 854 21.99 -1.62 34.01
C GLN A 854 20.68 -1.68 34.80
N HIS A 855 20.69 -1.33 36.10
CA HIS A 855 19.47 -1.27 36.92
C HIS A 855 18.49 -0.19 36.48
N MET A 856 18.94 0.84 35.74
CA MET A 856 18.03 1.80 35.10
C MET A 856 17.37 1.25 33.82
N GLY A 857 17.80 0.08 33.35
CA GLY A 857 17.28 -0.56 32.14
C GLY A 857 17.97 -0.16 30.84
N PHE A 858 19.09 0.57 30.91
CA PHE A 858 19.89 0.88 29.72
C PHE A 858 20.59 -0.38 29.20
N THR A 859 20.58 -0.54 27.87
CA THR A 859 21.20 -1.67 27.16
C THR A 859 22.50 -1.28 26.46
N ALA A 860 22.91 -0.02 26.51
CA ALA A 860 24.13 0.47 25.89
C ALA A 860 24.69 1.65 26.67
N ILE A 861 25.99 1.90 26.53
CA ILE A 861 26.62 3.14 26.98
C ILE A 861 27.31 3.84 25.81
N TRP A 862 27.22 5.17 25.77
CA TRP A 862 28.02 6.02 24.91
C TRP A 862 29.07 6.72 25.77
N ILE A 863 30.35 6.49 25.47
CA ILE A 863 31.50 7.12 26.16
C ILE A 863 32.17 8.16 25.26
N SER A 864 32.76 9.18 25.89
CA SER A 864 33.53 10.25 25.24
C SER A 864 34.69 9.73 24.38
N PRO A 865 35.27 10.56 23.48
CA PRO A 865 36.34 10.12 22.61
C PRO A 865 37.53 9.58 23.38
N VAL A 866 38.04 8.42 22.95
CA VAL A 866 39.06 7.66 23.68
C VAL A 866 40.49 7.95 23.21
N ASN A 867 40.64 8.69 22.12
CA ASN A 867 41.92 8.97 21.49
C ASN A 867 42.76 9.97 22.29
N LYS A 868 44.06 10.02 22.00
CA LYS A 868 45.00 10.88 22.71
C LYS A 868 44.71 12.35 22.42
N ASN A 869 44.61 13.12 23.50
CA ASN A 869 44.36 14.56 23.44
C ASN A 869 45.61 15.37 23.78
N ILE A 870 45.55 16.67 23.48
CA ILE A 870 46.55 17.63 23.93
C ILE A 870 46.66 17.65 25.47
N GLU A 871 47.89 17.80 25.96
CA GLU A 871 48.19 17.88 27.39
C GLU A 871 48.32 19.34 27.87
N GLY A 872 48.00 19.56 29.13
CA GLY A 872 48.10 20.87 29.79
C GLY A 872 46.83 21.71 29.74
N VAL A 873 46.91 22.89 30.36
CA VAL A 873 45.77 23.81 30.54
C VAL A 873 45.78 24.86 29.44
N THR A 874 44.73 24.87 28.62
CA THR A 874 44.49 25.89 27.59
C THR A 874 43.72 27.09 28.16
N ALA A 875 43.39 28.06 27.31
CA ALA A 875 42.50 29.17 27.67
C ALA A 875 41.08 28.71 28.07
N TYR A 876 40.69 27.49 27.72
CA TYR A 876 39.37 26.90 27.98
C TYR A 876 39.43 25.65 28.87
N GLY A 877 40.53 25.49 29.61
CA GLY A 877 40.75 24.34 30.49
C GLY A 877 41.55 23.22 29.83
N GLU A 878 41.44 22.02 30.37
CA GLU A 878 42.11 20.81 29.88
C GLU A 878 41.17 20.01 28.97
N SER A 879 41.75 19.11 28.19
CA SER A 879 41.07 18.29 27.18
C SER A 879 40.22 17.14 27.75
N TYR A 880 39.65 17.30 28.96
CA TYR A 880 38.96 16.25 29.74
C TYR A 880 37.74 15.64 29.03
N HIS A 881 37.16 16.37 28.09
CA HIS A 881 35.97 16.00 27.34
C HIS A 881 36.26 15.02 26.18
N GLY A 882 37.51 14.83 25.78
CA GLY A 882 37.87 13.90 24.71
C GLY A 882 37.93 14.52 23.31
N TYR A 883 37.26 15.64 23.02
CA TYR A 883 37.21 16.23 21.67
C TYR A 883 38.45 17.00 21.16
N TRP A 884 39.53 17.13 21.93
CA TRP A 884 40.73 17.85 21.48
C TRP A 884 41.86 16.92 21.10
N ILE A 885 41.65 16.21 19.99
CA ILE A 885 42.54 15.15 19.52
C ILE A 885 43.90 15.71 19.10
N GLU A 886 44.95 15.08 19.60
CA GLU A 886 46.32 15.23 19.10
C GLU A 886 46.67 14.06 18.17
N ASP A 887 46.36 12.82 18.57
CA ASP A 887 46.72 11.62 17.80
C ASP A 887 45.68 10.51 17.97
N ILE A 888 45.02 10.15 16.86
CA ILE A 888 44.01 9.07 16.81
C ILE A 888 44.61 7.67 16.96
N SER A 889 45.91 7.50 16.73
CA SER A 889 46.56 6.18 16.83
C SER A 889 46.83 5.75 18.28
N GLN A 890 46.70 6.68 19.23
CA GLN A 890 46.95 6.46 20.65
C GLN A 890 45.69 6.71 21.46
N LEU A 891 45.61 6.08 22.63
CA LEU A 891 44.52 6.28 23.59
C LEU A 891 44.85 7.37 24.61
N ASN A 892 43.82 8.00 25.16
CA ASN A 892 43.96 8.98 26.24
C ASN A 892 44.40 8.30 27.54
N SER A 893 45.63 8.60 27.97
CA SER A 893 46.22 8.02 29.16
C SER A 893 45.49 8.38 30.47
N HIS A 894 44.72 9.48 30.49
CA HIS A 894 43.91 9.87 31.66
C HIS A 894 42.72 8.94 31.90
N PHE A 895 42.22 8.26 30.86
CA PHE A 895 41.08 7.34 30.99
C PHE A 895 41.48 5.91 31.33
N GLY A 896 42.73 5.54 31.06
CA GLY A 896 43.30 4.23 31.39
C GLY A 896 44.16 3.66 30.28
N THR A 897 44.36 2.35 30.31
CA THR A 897 45.14 1.60 29.33
C THR A 897 44.25 0.94 28.28
N ALA A 898 44.82 0.54 27.14
CA ALA A 898 44.10 -0.24 26.11
C ALA A 898 43.43 -1.50 26.68
N GLN A 899 44.04 -2.15 27.67
CA GLN A 899 43.48 -3.32 28.32
C GLN A 899 42.23 -2.98 29.14
N ASP A 900 42.18 -1.80 29.76
CA ASP A 900 41.02 -1.36 30.54
C ASP A 900 39.81 -1.14 29.62
N LEU A 901 40.01 -0.55 28.43
CA LEU A 901 38.94 -0.37 27.44
C LEU A 901 38.43 -1.72 26.91
N LYS A 902 39.32 -2.65 26.56
CA LYS A 902 38.95 -4.02 26.15
C LYS A 902 38.18 -4.75 27.25
N THR A 903 38.59 -4.57 28.49
CA THR A 903 37.91 -5.19 29.64
C THR A 903 36.53 -4.58 29.88
N LEU A 904 36.37 -3.26 29.69
CA LEU A 904 35.07 -2.60 29.76
C LEU A 904 34.11 -3.12 28.68
N SER A 905 34.58 -3.23 27.43
CA SER A 905 33.80 -3.82 26.33
C SER A 905 33.35 -5.25 26.65
N ALA A 906 34.29 -6.12 27.06
CA ALA A 906 33.97 -7.51 27.39
C ALA A 906 32.95 -7.64 28.54
N GLU A 907 33.05 -6.79 29.57
CA GLU A 907 32.11 -6.79 30.70
C GLU A 907 30.71 -6.30 30.29
N LEU A 908 30.61 -5.31 29.40
CA LEU A 908 29.34 -4.88 28.80
C LEU A 908 28.71 -6.03 28.00
N HIS A 909 29.48 -6.68 27.14
CA HIS A 909 29.00 -7.81 26.33
C HIS A 909 28.55 -8.99 27.19
N ALA A 910 29.28 -9.31 28.27
CA ALA A 910 28.90 -10.34 29.22
C ALA A 910 27.54 -10.06 29.91
N ARG A 911 27.15 -8.78 29.98
CA ARG A 911 25.88 -8.30 30.54
C ARG A 911 24.79 -8.13 29.49
N GLY A 912 25.07 -8.44 28.22
CA GLY A 912 24.15 -8.19 27.10
C GLY A 912 23.96 -6.70 26.80
N MET A 913 24.97 -5.87 27.10
CA MET A 913 24.99 -4.44 26.82
C MET A 913 25.98 -4.09 25.70
N TYR A 914 25.74 -2.98 25.00
CA TYR A 914 26.58 -2.50 23.91
C TYR A 914 27.47 -1.33 24.31
N LEU A 915 28.67 -1.26 23.71
CA LEU A 915 29.61 -0.16 23.83
C LEU A 915 29.55 0.71 22.57
N MET A 916 29.09 1.95 22.73
CA MET A 916 29.19 3.01 21.74
C MET A 916 30.33 3.97 22.10
N VAL A 917 31.20 4.27 21.15
CA VAL A 917 32.35 5.17 21.35
C VAL A 917 32.18 6.42 20.50
N ASP A 918 32.42 7.58 21.11
CA ASP A 918 32.48 8.85 20.39
C ASP A 918 33.77 8.97 19.59
N LEU A 919 33.70 9.48 18.36
CA LEU A 919 34.86 9.69 17.49
C LEU A 919 34.86 11.10 16.91
N VAL A 920 36.06 11.65 16.79
CA VAL A 920 36.33 12.92 16.12
C VAL A 920 37.26 12.65 14.94
N VAL A 921 36.75 12.86 13.73
CA VAL A 921 37.52 12.70 12.48
C VAL A 921 37.62 14.00 11.67
N ASN A 922 36.92 15.04 12.11
CA ASN A 922 36.91 16.36 11.47
C ASN A 922 38.23 17.11 11.66
N ASN A 923 38.76 17.11 12.88
CA ASN A 923 39.82 18.04 13.27
C ASN A 923 40.85 17.42 14.23
N VAL A 924 42.00 18.08 14.27
CA VAL A 924 43.01 17.98 15.34
C VAL A 924 43.19 19.33 16.00
N VAL A 925 43.88 19.40 17.14
CA VAL A 925 43.92 20.65 17.93
C VAL A 925 45.28 21.31 17.96
N SER A 926 45.26 22.64 17.81
CA SER A 926 46.39 23.54 17.96
C SER A 926 46.09 24.63 18.97
N VAL A 927 47.04 24.90 19.87
CA VAL A 927 46.85 25.90 20.95
C VAL A 927 47.66 27.15 20.64
N GLY A 928 46.98 28.30 20.64
CA GLY A 928 47.60 29.63 20.53
C GLY A 928 48.22 29.95 19.16
N THR A 929 47.97 29.16 18.13
CA THR A 929 48.46 29.40 16.77
C THR A 929 47.53 28.81 15.71
N THR A 930 47.44 29.51 14.57
CA THR A 930 46.78 29.05 13.32
C THR A 930 47.77 28.42 12.35
N GLU A 931 49.05 28.35 12.71
CA GLU A 931 50.12 27.64 11.98
C GLU A 931 50.64 26.50 12.87
N PRO A 932 49.94 25.35 12.89
CA PRO A 932 50.29 24.22 13.74
C PRO A 932 51.53 23.48 13.24
N ASN A 933 52.22 22.81 14.16
CA ASN A 933 53.26 21.85 13.80
C ASN A 933 52.63 20.46 13.60
N PHE A 934 52.52 20.01 12.35
CA PHE A 934 51.88 18.74 11.99
C PHE A 934 52.68 17.48 12.37
N SER A 935 53.94 17.61 12.82
CA SER A 935 54.79 16.44 13.10
C SER A 935 54.30 15.55 14.27
N SER A 936 53.51 16.12 15.18
CA SER A 936 52.93 15.43 16.34
C SER A 936 51.57 14.77 16.04
N PHE A 937 50.94 15.10 14.92
CA PHE A 937 49.63 14.58 14.55
C PHE A 937 49.72 13.30 13.72
N PHE A 938 48.57 12.63 13.57
CA PHE A 938 48.44 11.44 12.76
C PHE A 938 48.81 11.68 11.29
N PHE A 939 48.25 12.75 10.70
CA PHE A 939 48.63 13.24 9.38
C PHE A 939 49.74 14.28 9.52
N LYS A 940 50.86 14.04 8.84
CA LYS A 940 52.09 14.83 8.99
C LYS A 940 52.30 15.85 7.88
N ASP A 941 51.63 15.66 6.74
CA ASP A 941 51.76 16.57 5.61
C ASP A 941 50.73 17.72 5.77
N PRO A 942 51.16 18.99 5.70
CA PRO A 942 50.23 20.12 5.67
C PRO A 942 49.14 20.03 4.60
N SER A 943 49.38 19.35 3.47
CA SER A 943 48.37 19.20 2.40
C SER A 943 47.14 18.38 2.80
N GLN A 944 47.27 17.59 3.87
CA GLN A 944 46.22 16.74 4.44
C GLN A 944 45.27 17.53 5.36
N TYR A 945 45.46 18.85 5.46
CA TYR A 945 44.62 19.76 6.24
C TYR A 945 44.17 20.92 5.37
N HIS A 946 42.99 21.45 5.64
CA HIS A 946 42.53 22.65 4.97
C HIS A 946 43.33 23.87 5.42
N PRO A 947 43.49 24.89 4.57
CA PRO A 947 44.08 26.16 4.99
C PRO A 947 43.18 26.85 6.03
N TYR A 948 43.79 27.58 6.97
CA TYR A 948 43.02 28.30 7.99
C TYR A 948 42.06 29.32 7.37
N CYS A 949 40.77 29.12 7.66
CA CYS A 949 39.72 30.10 7.50
C CYS A 949 38.71 29.95 8.64
N PRO A 950 38.06 31.04 9.11
CA PRO A 950 36.96 30.95 10.04
C PRO A 950 35.67 30.49 9.33
N ILE A 951 34.86 29.69 10.01
CA ILE A 951 33.62 29.15 9.45
C ILE A 951 32.57 30.25 9.20
N ASN A 952 32.03 30.27 7.98
CA ASN A 952 30.83 31.01 7.63
C ASN A 952 29.61 30.07 7.59
N TYR A 953 28.82 30.05 8.66
CA TYR A 953 27.63 29.19 8.81
C TYR A 953 26.49 29.44 7.80
N LYS A 954 26.61 30.43 6.91
CA LYS A 954 25.67 30.62 5.78
C LYS A 954 26.09 29.87 4.52
N ASN A 955 27.32 29.34 4.46
CA ASN A 955 27.87 28.67 3.30
C ASN A 955 28.30 27.25 3.67
N GLN A 956 27.62 26.23 3.13
CA GLN A 956 27.88 24.83 3.46
C GLN A 956 29.33 24.42 3.19
N SER A 957 29.94 24.86 2.08
CA SER A 957 31.34 24.56 1.79
C SER A 957 32.30 25.16 2.82
N SER A 958 31.95 26.31 3.40
CA SER A 958 32.75 26.90 4.49
C SER A 958 32.53 26.17 5.81
N ILE A 959 31.36 25.57 6.04
CA ILE A 959 31.12 24.73 7.22
C ILE A 959 31.97 23.46 7.14
N GLU A 960 32.16 22.93 5.93
CA GLU A 960 32.88 21.67 5.66
C GLU A 960 34.41 21.81 5.52
N GLN A 961 34.93 22.99 5.17
CA GLN A 961 36.36 23.16 4.82
C GLN A 961 37.11 24.22 5.64
N CYS A 962 36.43 24.88 6.58
CA CYS A 962 37.06 25.88 7.45
C CYS A 962 37.19 25.40 8.89
N TRP A 963 38.15 25.96 9.60
CA TRP A 963 38.54 25.50 10.93
C TRP A 963 37.51 25.91 11.98
N MET A 964 37.17 24.95 12.84
CA MET A 964 36.37 25.20 14.04
C MET A 964 37.24 25.81 15.16
N GLY A 965 36.59 26.24 16.25
CA GLY A 965 37.28 26.86 17.38
C GLY A 965 37.65 28.32 17.12
N ASP A 966 38.71 28.79 17.78
CA ASP A 966 39.20 30.16 17.66
C ASP A 966 40.72 30.24 17.69
N THR A 967 41.28 31.46 17.73
CA THR A 967 42.73 31.66 17.70
C THR A 967 43.46 31.22 18.98
N LYS A 968 42.73 30.96 20.08
CA LYS A 968 43.31 30.46 21.34
C LYS A 968 43.37 28.94 21.35
N VAL A 969 42.31 28.29 20.87
CA VAL A 969 42.25 26.84 20.66
C VAL A 969 41.64 26.61 19.28
N ALA A 970 42.53 26.42 18.30
CA ALA A 970 42.19 26.22 16.90
C ALA A 970 41.96 24.73 16.64
N LEU A 971 40.83 24.41 16.04
CA LEU A 971 40.51 23.05 15.62
C LEU A 971 40.86 22.93 14.13
N VAL A 972 42.07 22.46 13.88
CA VAL A 972 42.72 22.30 12.58
C VAL A 972 41.94 21.28 11.77
N ASP A 973 41.33 21.73 10.68
CA ASP A 973 40.42 20.92 9.88
C ASP A 973 41.17 19.97 8.94
N VAL A 974 40.81 18.69 8.97
CA VAL A 974 41.42 17.63 8.17
C VAL A 974 40.78 17.61 6.78
N ASN A 975 41.59 17.57 5.73
CA ASN A 975 41.13 17.58 4.35
C ASN A 975 40.52 16.22 3.95
N THR A 976 39.21 16.08 4.13
CA THR A 976 38.46 14.85 3.82
C THR A 976 38.15 14.64 2.33
N GLU A 977 38.57 15.58 1.48
CA GLU A 977 38.55 15.49 0.02
C GLU A 977 39.78 14.76 -0.53
N ASP A 978 40.85 14.64 0.26
CA ASP A 978 42.01 13.83 -0.08
C ASP A 978 41.71 12.32 0.08
N GLU A 979 41.70 11.58 -1.02
CA GLU A 979 41.46 10.14 -1.04
C GLU A 979 42.42 9.36 -0.12
N TYR A 980 43.65 9.85 0.07
CA TYR A 980 44.60 9.25 1.00
C TYR A 980 44.10 9.35 2.44
N VAL A 981 43.62 10.52 2.85
CA VAL A 981 43.09 10.78 4.19
C VAL A 981 41.89 9.87 4.46
N VAL A 982 40.95 9.78 3.50
CA VAL A 982 39.77 8.91 3.60
C VAL A 982 40.19 7.44 3.79
N ALA A 983 41.10 6.94 2.95
CA ALA A 983 41.57 5.56 3.04
C ALA A 983 42.30 5.25 4.37
N GLN A 984 43.05 6.21 4.91
CA GLN A 984 43.69 6.04 6.23
C GLN A 984 42.66 6.00 7.36
N TYR A 985 41.63 6.85 7.32
CA TYR A 985 40.55 6.82 8.32
C TYR A 985 39.73 5.54 8.26
N GLU A 986 39.37 5.07 7.06
CA GLU A 986 38.66 3.79 6.87
C GLU A 986 39.47 2.61 7.41
N GLY A 987 40.78 2.56 7.11
CA GLY A 987 41.66 1.52 7.64
C GLY A 987 41.83 1.59 9.16
N TRP A 988 41.92 2.80 9.71
CA TRP A 988 42.03 3.01 11.15
C TRP A 988 40.75 2.59 11.89
N VAL A 989 39.57 3.02 11.44
CA VAL A 989 38.31 2.75 12.14
C VAL A 989 37.97 1.26 12.15
N ALA A 990 38.23 0.56 11.05
CA ALA A 990 38.04 -0.89 10.95
C ALA A 990 38.91 -1.65 11.98
N ASN A 991 40.20 -1.29 12.06
CA ASN A 991 41.12 -1.88 13.05
C ASN A 991 40.74 -1.51 14.48
N PHE A 992 40.33 -0.26 14.71
CA PHE A 992 39.96 0.25 16.03
C PHE A 992 38.73 -0.48 16.60
N ILE A 993 37.69 -0.69 15.79
CA ILE A 993 36.51 -1.43 16.21
C ILE A 993 36.85 -2.89 16.50
N GLN A 994 37.61 -3.53 15.62
CA GLN A 994 38.01 -4.92 15.80
C GLN A 994 38.89 -5.11 17.05
N GLU A 995 39.78 -4.17 17.34
CA GLU A 995 40.70 -4.26 18.46
C GLU A 995 39.98 -4.12 19.82
N TYR A 996 39.02 -3.21 19.92
CA TYR A 996 38.38 -2.84 21.19
C TYR A 996 36.97 -3.42 21.39
N GLY A 997 36.41 -4.11 20.38
CA GLY A 997 35.09 -4.71 20.47
C GLY A 997 33.99 -3.66 20.63
N ILE A 998 33.94 -2.69 19.73
CA ILE A 998 32.98 -1.58 19.76
C ILE A 998 31.74 -1.96 18.94
N ASP A 999 30.55 -1.65 19.44
CA ASP A 999 29.28 -2.05 18.81
C ASP A 999 28.60 -0.92 18.04
N GLY A 1000 29.02 0.32 18.28
CA GLY A 1000 28.52 1.49 17.58
C GLY A 1000 29.41 2.71 17.74
N LEU A 1001 29.25 3.66 16.85
CA LEU A 1001 30.00 4.91 16.82
C LEU A 1001 29.06 6.09 16.95
N ARG A 1002 29.36 7.01 17.86
CA ARG A 1002 28.83 8.37 17.79
C ARG A 1002 29.89 9.24 17.10
N ILE A 1003 29.48 10.00 16.10
CA ILE A 1003 30.39 10.81 15.29
C ILE A 1003 30.17 12.27 15.63
N ASP A 1004 31.21 12.91 16.16
CA ASP A 1004 31.23 14.33 16.46
C ASP A 1004 31.22 15.19 15.20
N ALA A 1005 30.61 16.37 15.30
CA ALA A 1005 30.69 17.41 14.27
C ALA A 1005 30.35 16.92 12.84
N ALA A 1006 29.42 15.97 12.70
CA ALA A 1006 29.18 15.30 11.42
C ALA A 1006 28.76 16.25 10.27
N LYS A 1007 28.18 17.41 10.62
CA LYS A 1007 27.81 18.47 9.65
C LYS A 1007 28.99 19.24 9.05
N HIS A 1008 30.18 19.09 9.63
CA HIS A 1008 31.43 19.76 9.24
C HIS A 1008 32.27 18.90 8.29
N ILE A 1009 31.79 17.72 7.89
CA ILE A 1009 32.44 16.89 6.88
C ILE A 1009 31.46 16.67 5.74
N ARG A 1010 31.99 16.66 4.52
CA ARG A 1010 31.22 16.36 3.31
C ARG A 1010 30.44 15.05 3.43
N ARG A 1011 29.19 15.06 2.97
CA ARG A 1011 28.26 13.94 3.17
C ARG A 1011 28.70 12.62 2.54
N ASP A 1012 29.47 12.67 1.45
CA ASP A 1012 29.95 11.49 0.72
C ASP A 1012 31.10 10.75 1.43
N PHE A 1013 31.68 11.33 2.48
CA PHE A 1013 32.65 10.66 3.36
C PHE A 1013 32.01 9.53 4.17
N TRP A 1014 30.77 9.73 4.64
CA TRP A 1014 30.14 8.87 5.66
C TRP A 1014 29.85 7.43 5.22
N PRO A 1015 29.34 7.15 3.99
CA PRO A 1015 29.08 5.77 3.58
C PRO A 1015 30.33 4.89 3.56
N GLY A 1016 31.48 5.43 3.13
CA GLY A 1016 32.75 4.72 3.12
C GLY A 1016 33.27 4.47 4.54
N PHE A 1017 33.31 5.53 5.36
CA PHE A 1017 33.77 5.46 6.74
C PHE A 1017 32.94 4.52 7.61
N CYS A 1018 31.61 4.63 7.59
CA CYS A 1018 30.72 3.76 8.35
C CYS A 1018 30.62 2.35 7.77
N GLY A 1019 30.76 2.21 6.45
CA GLY A 1019 30.88 0.91 5.79
C GLY A 1019 32.14 0.16 6.23
N ALA A 1020 33.28 0.85 6.34
CA ALA A 1020 34.54 0.30 6.84
C ALA A 1020 34.47 -0.02 8.34
N ALA A 1021 33.76 0.80 9.12
CA ALA A 1021 33.50 0.55 10.53
C ALA A 1021 32.70 -0.74 10.76
N GLY A 1022 31.69 -1.02 9.91
CA GLY A 1022 30.90 -2.24 9.96
C GLY A 1022 29.97 -2.36 11.18
N VAL A 1023 29.72 -1.25 11.87
CA VAL A 1023 28.87 -1.14 13.07
C VAL A 1023 27.96 0.09 12.96
N PHE A 1024 26.96 0.18 13.84
CA PHE A 1024 25.98 1.26 13.81
C PHE A 1024 26.63 2.64 13.99
N CYS A 1025 26.36 3.57 13.07
CA CYS A 1025 26.87 4.94 13.12
C CYS A 1025 25.74 5.94 13.40
N ILE A 1026 25.94 6.79 14.41
CA ILE A 1026 25.07 7.95 14.69
C ILE A 1026 25.86 9.26 14.64
N GLY A 1027 25.47 10.17 13.74
CA GLY A 1027 26.14 11.46 13.57
C GLY A 1027 25.52 12.60 14.38
N GLU A 1028 26.37 13.51 14.85
CA GLU A 1028 25.94 14.76 15.42
C GLU A 1028 25.75 15.84 14.34
N VAL A 1029 24.49 16.11 13.98
CA VAL A 1029 24.13 17.25 13.13
C VAL A 1029 23.49 18.33 14.01
N TYR A 1030 24.33 19.18 14.60
CA TYR A 1030 23.87 20.22 15.52
C TYR A 1030 23.08 21.31 14.81
N GLY A 1031 21.77 21.39 15.07
CA GLY A 1031 20.88 22.45 14.61
C GLY A 1031 19.39 22.10 14.73
N PRO A 1032 18.47 23.09 14.67
CA PRO A 1032 17.03 22.85 14.71
C PRO A 1032 16.42 22.44 13.36
N ASP A 1033 17.19 22.54 12.27
CA ASP A 1033 16.69 22.32 10.90
C ASP A 1033 16.49 20.83 10.60
N ILE A 1034 15.22 20.45 10.39
CA ILE A 1034 14.80 19.08 10.06
C ILE A 1034 15.27 18.67 8.67
N GLN A 1035 15.25 19.57 7.68
CA GLN A 1035 15.65 19.27 6.31
C GLN A 1035 17.14 19.01 6.24
N LEU A 1036 17.93 19.84 6.92
CA LEU A 1036 19.37 19.62 7.03
C LEU A 1036 19.66 18.28 7.71
N GLY A 1037 19.07 18.01 8.87
CA GLY A 1037 19.23 16.72 9.56
C GLY A 1037 18.86 15.53 8.66
N ALA A 1038 17.69 15.57 8.03
CA ALA A 1038 17.23 14.49 7.16
C ALA A 1038 18.16 14.25 5.96
N SER A 1039 18.86 15.27 5.48
CA SER A 1039 19.84 15.12 4.40
C SER A 1039 21.10 14.33 4.78
N TYR A 1040 21.36 14.15 6.08
CA TYR A 1040 22.43 13.31 6.61
C TYR A 1040 21.95 11.89 6.95
N GLN A 1041 20.62 11.68 7.10
CA GLN A 1041 20.07 10.34 7.22
C GLN A 1041 20.02 9.67 5.83
N GLY A 1042 20.75 8.58 5.67
CA GLY A 1042 21.04 7.96 4.38
C GLY A 1042 22.55 7.78 4.23
N PRO A 1043 23.32 8.88 4.08
CA PRO A 1043 24.78 8.82 4.19
C PRO A 1043 25.26 8.26 5.54
N LEU A 1044 24.57 8.62 6.62
CA LEU A 1044 24.69 8.00 7.94
C LEU A 1044 23.44 7.16 8.23
N GLU A 1045 23.59 6.08 8.99
CA GLU A 1045 22.45 5.25 9.42
C GLU A 1045 21.50 6.02 10.34
N SER A 1046 22.06 6.82 11.24
CA SER A 1046 21.31 7.64 12.19
C SER A 1046 21.97 9.00 12.45
N ILE A 1047 21.18 9.90 13.00
CA ILE A 1047 21.63 11.18 13.55
C ILE A 1047 21.03 11.43 14.93
N LEU A 1048 21.68 12.30 15.70
CA LEU A 1048 21.11 12.84 16.94
C LEU A 1048 19.92 13.75 16.62
N ASN A 1049 18.81 13.54 17.34
CA ASN A 1049 17.54 14.22 17.07
C ASN A 1049 17.46 15.60 17.72
N PHE A 1050 18.34 16.51 17.30
CA PHE A 1050 18.30 17.91 17.73
C PHE A 1050 16.96 18.61 17.45
N PRO A 1051 16.28 18.40 16.30
CA PRO A 1051 14.99 19.03 16.07
C PRO A 1051 13.95 18.65 17.15
N LEU A 1052 13.88 17.38 17.54
CA LEU A 1052 13.00 16.95 18.62
C LEU A 1052 13.42 17.55 19.97
N TYR A 1053 14.72 17.64 20.27
CA TYR A 1053 15.21 18.31 21.47
C TYR A 1053 14.67 19.75 21.59
N TYR A 1054 14.77 20.56 20.54
CA TYR A 1054 14.24 21.93 20.55
C TYR A 1054 12.71 21.94 20.75
N GLY A 1055 11.99 21.00 20.12
CA GLY A 1055 10.55 20.84 20.32
C GLY A 1055 10.17 20.47 21.76
N LEU A 1056 10.89 19.53 22.38
CA LEU A 1056 10.68 19.12 23.77
C LEU A 1056 10.97 20.27 24.74
N VAL A 1057 12.07 20.99 24.53
CA VAL A 1057 12.43 22.16 25.33
C VAL A 1057 11.39 23.26 25.23
N GLN A 1058 10.86 23.54 24.04
CA GLN A 1058 9.81 24.54 23.86
C GLN A 1058 8.49 24.10 24.51
N ALA A 1059 8.13 22.82 24.43
CA ALA A 1059 6.88 22.30 24.97
C ALA A 1059 6.87 22.14 26.50
N PHE A 1060 8.00 21.74 27.09
CA PHE A 1060 8.08 21.38 28.51
C PHE A 1060 8.92 22.35 29.35
N GLY A 1061 9.73 23.22 28.74
CA GLY A 1061 10.68 24.05 29.48
C GLY A 1061 10.04 25.28 30.14
N ASN A 1062 8.97 25.84 29.58
CA ASN A 1062 8.34 27.04 30.15
C ASN A 1062 6.94 26.71 30.69
N PRO A 1063 6.67 26.89 32.00
CA PRO A 1063 5.36 26.58 32.60
C PRO A 1063 4.20 27.42 32.03
N LYS A 1064 4.47 28.49 31.26
CA LYS A 1064 3.45 29.29 30.56
C LYS A 1064 3.25 28.92 29.09
N ALA A 1065 4.17 28.16 28.48
CA ALA A 1065 4.10 27.82 27.07
C ALA A 1065 3.60 26.38 26.91
N THR A 1066 2.29 26.18 26.93
CA THR A 1066 1.67 24.94 26.46
C THR A 1066 1.70 24.89 24.93
N ASN A 1067 2.90 24.87 24.33
CA ASN A 1067 3.06 24.73 22.89
C ASN A 1067 3.24 23.27 22.48
N MET A 1068 2.35 22.40 23.00
CA MET A 1068 2.25 21.01 22.55
C MET A 1068 2.03 20.94 21.03
N SER A 1069 1.38 21.95 20.45
CA SER A 1069 1.20 22.07 19.00
C SER A 1069 2.52 22.17 18.24
N ALA A 1070 3.51 22.92 18.73
CA ALA A 1070 4.84 22.97 18.11
C ALA A 1070 5.57 21.62 18.19
N LEU A 1071 5.48 20.92 19.31
CA LEU A 1071 6.04 19.56 19.44
C LEU A 1071 5.35 18.60 18.46
N VAL A 1072 4.02 18.63 18.37
CA VAL A 1072 3.26 17.82 17.41
C VAL A 1072 3.65 18.19 15.97
N SER A 1073 3.88 19.46 15.66
CA SER A 1073 4.35 19.90 14.34
C SER A 1073 5.73 19.34 14.03
N ILE A 1074 6.70 19.45 14.95
CA ILE A 1074 8.06 18.92 14.79
C ILE A 1074 8.04 17.39 14.61
N ILE A 1075 7.25 16.66 15.40
CA ILE A 1075 7.11 15.21 15.25
C ILE A 1075 6.49 14.86 13.90
N SER A 1076 5.42 15.57 13.51
CA SER A 1076 4.71 15.33 12.24
C SER A 1076 5.57 15.67 11.02
N GLU A 1077 6.43 16.69 11.12
CA GLU A 1077 7.38 17.05 10.08
C GLU A 1077 8.55 16.06 10.04
N SER A 1078 9.08 15.66 11.20
CA SER A 1078 10.13 14.65 11.30
C SER A 1078 9.69 13.33 10.67
N GLN A 1079 8.47 12.86 10.96
CA GLN A 1079 7.90 11.64 10.34
C GLN A 1079 7.73 11.72 8.82
N ARG A 1080 7.64 12.93 8.25
CA ARG A 1080 7.49 13.14 6.80
C ARG A 1080 8.83 13.27 6.08
N THR A 1081 9.82 13.85 6.75
CA THR A 1081 11.10 14.23 6.12
C THR A 1081 12.18 13.18 6.35
N PHE A 1082 12.28 12.60 7.56
CA PHE A 1082 13.24 11.54 7.86
C PHE A 1082 12.83 10.22 7.20
N GLY A 1083 13.82 9.46 6.74
CA GLY A 1083 13.61 8.14 6.15
C GLY A 1083 13.16 7.12 7.18
N ASP A 1084 13.78 7.12 8.36
CA ASP A 1084 13.39 6.27 9.49
C ASP A 1084 13.51 7.02 10.83
N THR A 1085 12.38 7.37 11.43
CA THR A 1085 12.36 8.05 12.73
C THR A 1085 12.69 7.13 13.91
N GLY A 1086 12.64 5.81 13.73
CA GLY A 1086 12.96 4.82 14.77
C GLY A 1086 14.46 4.69 15.05
N LEU A 1087 15.32 5.09 14.10
CA LEU A 1087 16.77 5.04 14.24
C LEU A 1087 17.35 6.29 14.91
N LEU A 1088 16.62 7.40 14.98
CA LEU A 1088 17.12 8.69 15.49
C LEU A 1088 17.46 8.65 16.98
N GLY A 1089 18.59 9.24 17.36
CA GLY A 1089 19.01 9.34 18.77
C GLY A 1089 18.29 10.44 19.52
N ASN A 1090 17.26 10.09 20.29
CA ASN A 1090 16.48 11.05 21.09
C ASN A 1090 17.18 11.41 22.40
N PHE A 1091 17.23 12.69 22.73
CA PHE A 1091 17.81 13.17 23.99
C PHE A 1091 17.08 14.43 24.50
N LEU A 1092 17.20 14.68 25.81
CA LEU A 1092 16.71 15.90 26.47
C LEU A 1092 17.86 16.72 27.09
N GLU A 1093 18.97 16.06 27.41
CA GLU A 1093 20.21 16.67 27.89
C GLU A 1093 21.39 16.05 27.13
N ASN A 1094 22.43 16.85 26.87
CA ASN A 1094 23.75 16.38 26.44
C ASN A 1094 24.83 17.27 27.08
N HIS A 1095 26.08 17.16 26.63
CA HIS A 1095 27.19 17.94 27.20
C HIS A 1095 27.34 19.36 26.60
N ASP A 1096 26.73 19.64 25.45
CA ASP A 1096 26.81 20.94 24.75
C ASP A 1096 25.68 21.90 25.12
N VAL A 1097 24.55 21.38 25.61
CA VAL A 1097 23.40 22.18 26.02
C VAL A 1097 23.25 22.20 27.54
N PRO A 1098 22.67 23.29 28.11
CA PRO A 1098 22.37 23.32 29.54
C PRO A 1098 21.48 22.15 29.96
N ARG A 1099 21.78 21.56 31.13
CA ARG A 1099 20.94 20.52 31.71
C ARG A 1099 19.51 21.01 31.93
N TRP A 1100 18.55 20.11 31.74
CA TRP A 1100 17.12 20.31 31.97
C TRP A 1100 16.86 20.89 33.35
N SER A 1101 17.34 20.20 34.39
CA SER A 1101 17.15 20.60 35.80
C SER A 1101 17.84 21.91 36.17
N GLY A 1102 18.88 22.31 35.44
CA GLY A 1102 19.59 23.57 35.67
C GLY A 1102 18.86 24.78 35.10
N LYS A 1103 18.14 24.59 33.99
CA LYS A 1103 17.46 25.68 33.26
C LYS A 1103 15.96 25.73 33.54
N TYR A 1104 15.34 24.58 33.80
CA TYR A 1104 13.91 24.40 33.94
C TYR A 1104 13.63 23.68 35.25
N GLN A 1105 13.15 24.43 36.24
CA GLN A 1105 12.71 23.89 37.53
C GLN A 1105 11.19 23.93 37.60
N ASP A 1106 10.58 22.78 37.90
CA ASP A 1106 9.14 22.72 38.16
C ASP A 1106 8.87 23.51 39.46
N PRO A 1107 8.00 24.53 39.43
CA PRO A 1107 7.61 25.24 40.65
C PRO A 1107 7.05 24.35 41.76
N GLN A 1108 6.55 23.14 41.44
CA GLN A 1108 6.09 22.15 42.42
C GLN A 1108 7.22 21.31 43.04
N SER A 1109 8.41 21.35 42.45
CA SER A 1109 9.61 20.65 42.93
C SER A 1109 10.51 21.52 43.83
N LEU A 1110 10.20 22.82 43.94
CA LEU A 1110 10.77 23.80 44.87
C LEU A 1110 9.86 23.94 46.10
#